data_AF-A0A831U584-F1
#
_entry.id   AF-A0A831U584-F1
#
_cell.length_a   1.000
_cell.length_b   1.000
_cell.length_c   1.000
_cell.angle_alpha   90.00
_cell.angle_beta   90.00
_cell.angle_gamma   90.00
#
_symmetry.space_group_name_H-M   'P 1'
#
loop_
_entity.id
_entity.type
_entity.pdbx_description
1 polymer ?
#
loop_
_entity_poly.entity_id
_entity_poly.type
_entity_poly.pdbx_seq_one_letter_code
_entity_poly.pdbx_strand_id
1 'polypeptide(L)'
;RRVEDIIALVSLYRPGPMEHIPTYIRRHHGLEPVSYSEFPHAEKYLRPILDETYGIPVYQEQIMQIASQVAGYSLGEADLLRRAMGKKRVEEMQKHRERFVRGAKERGVPEEEANRLFDMLEAFANYGFNKCLPARAKVVDWRTGRIVSLGEIVRGEAQGVWVVSLDEARLRLVPRPVVAAFPSGRAQIYALRTATGRVLEATANHPVYTPRGWRPLGALAPGDYVALPRHLPYRPSAHLEDHELDLLGFALAEGNLRHPSGFYLYTSSEEELAAMEEALKRFPNTRTRVAWRRGVAHLYVGREDRRAESGAVAFLKRMGLLGLGARTKRLPEEVYRLPPEEVARFLGRLWTGDGGVDPKGRLIHYATASLDLARGVQHLLLRLGLQSRLVEKHFAGGRKGYGVYLLGGFEAAHRFAEALGPYLLGKRRQDLEALLASWGAVGRSTKDVLPLAFLEEVKEGVARAAQGQVAAFLREAGLAEGLLRPSRGRRGLSRATLGRLAALTGSLALLRLAEAEVYWDRVEAVEPLGEEEVFDLTVEGTHTFVAEDLVVHNSHAAAYSLLSYQTAYVKAHYPVEFVAALLSVERHDSDKVAEYIRDARAMGIEVLPPDLNRSGFDFKVVGKEILFGLSAVKNVGEAAAEAILRERERGGPYRSLGDFLKRLPEQVVNRRALESLIKAGALDAFGDRARLLSSLDPLLRWAAESR
;
A
#
# COMPACT_ATOMS: atom_id res chain seq x y z
N ARG A 1 6.79 -20.64 -22.24
CA ARG A 1 8.17 -20.36 -22.72
C ARG A 1 8.73 -19.08 -22.09
N ARG A 2 7.86 -18.11 -21.82
CA ARG A 2 8.16 -16.85 -21.12
C ARG A 2 7.05 -16.56 -20.09
N VAL A 3 7.23 -15.60 -19.18
CA VAL A 3 6.27 -15.31 -18.10
C VAL A 3 4.95 -14.78 -18.64
N GLU A 4 4.99 -14.05 -19.75
CA GLU A 4 3.83 -13.49 -20.46
C GLU A 4 2.84 -14.58 -20.89
N ASP A 5 3.33 -15.78 -21.21
CA ASP A 5 2.46 -16.92 -21.55
C ASP A 5 1.64 -17.36 -20.32
N ILE A 6 2.23 -17.31 -19.11
CA ILE A 6 1.53 -17.63 -17.85
C ILE A 6 0.48 -16.55 -17.58
N ILE A 7 0.83 -15.27 -17.76
CA ILE A 7 -0.08 -14.13 -17.57
C ILE A 7 -1.29 -14.27 -18.50
N ALA A 8 -1.05 -14.56 -19.78
CA ALA A 8 -2.11 -14.75 -20.78
C ALA A 8 -2.97 -15.97 -20.44
N LEU A 9 -2.37 -17.10 -20.06
CA LEU A 9 -3.11 -18.32 -19.74
C LEU A 9 -3.96 -18.18 -18.47
N VAL A 10 -3.43 -17.60 -17.40
CA VAL A 10 -4.19 -17.27 -16.18
C VAL A 10 -5.33 -16.30 -16.49
N SER A 11 -5.13 -15.43 -17.49
CA SER A 11 -6.17 -14.51 -17.94
C SER A 11 -7.27 -15.19 -18.76
N LEU A 12 -6.92 -16.15 -19.62
CA LEU A 12 -7.83 -16.85 -20.53
C LEU A 12 -8.55 -18.06 -19.90
N TYR A 13 -7.98 -18.73 -18.90
CA TYR A 13 -8.50 -19.98 -18.33
C TYR A 13 -9.67 -19.75 -17.36
N ARG A 14 -10.79 -19.23 -17.90
CA ARG A 14 -12.03 -18.91 -17.17
C ARG A 14 -13.26 -19.11 -18.07
N PRO A 15 -14.47 -19.33 -17.53
CA PRO A 15 -15.70 -19.44 -18.34
C PRO A 15 -15.90 -18.21 -19.24
N GLY A 16 -15.96 -18.43 -20.56
CA GLY A 16 -15.93 -17.39 -21.60
C GLY A 16 -14.64 -17.46 -22.42
N PRO A 17 -13.56 -16.80 -22.01
CA PRO A 17 -12.33 -16.67 -22.80
C PRO A 17 -11.56 -18.00 -23.00
N MET A 18 -11.92 -19.05 -22.28
CA MET A 18 -11.30 -20.37 -22.37
C MET A 18 -11.39 -20.97 -23.79
N GLU A 19 -12.40 -20.61 -24.58
CA GLU A 19 -12.56 -21.07 -25.96
C GLU A 19 -11.44 -20.58 -26.90
N HIS A 20 -10.72 -19.52 -26.53
CA HIS A 20 -9.62 -18.96 -27.33
C HIS A 20 -8.27 -19.61 -27.04
N ILE A 21 -8.16 -20.42 -25.98
CA ILE A 21 -6.92 -21.10 -25.60
C ILE A 21 -6.39 -22.02 -26.71
N PRO A 22 -7.21 -22.86 -27.38
CA PRO A 22 -6.72 -23.68 -28.50
C PRO A 22 -6.11 -22.86 -29.64
N THR A 23 -6.71 -21.70 -29.96
CA THR A 23 -6.20 -20.78 -30.98
C THR A 23 -4.90 -20.12 -30.53
N TYR A 24 -4.85 -19.66 -29.26
CA TYR A 24 -3.62 -19.14 -28.66
C TYR A 24 -2.48 -20.17 -28.74
N ILE A 25 -2.76 -21.45 -28.43
CA ILE A 25 -1.78 -22.55 -28.49
C ILE A 25 -1.26 -22.75 -29.91
N ARG A 26 -2.12 -22.89 -30.92
CA ARG A 26 -1.69 -23.13 -32.32
C ARG A 26 -0.81 -21.99 -32.85
N ARG A 27 -1.19 -20.74 -32.55
CA ARG A 27 -0.42 -19.54 -32.94
C ARG A 27 0.90 -19.45 -32.17
N HIS A 28 0.87 -19.71 -30.86
CA HIS A 28 2.07 -19.79 -30.04
C HIS A 28 3.08 -20.78 -30.63
N HIS A 29 2.63 -21.98 -31.03
CA HIS A 29 3.49 -22.99 -31.66
C HIS A 29 3.89 -22.72 -33.11
N GLY A 30 3.45 -21.60 -33.71
CA GLY A 30 3.75 -21.26 -35.11
C GLY A 30 3.06 -22.17 -36.12
N LEU A 31 2.03 -22.92 -35.71
CA LEU A 31 1.24 -23.82 -36.55
C LEU A 31 0.08 -23.11 -37.24
N GLU A 32 -0.28 -21.91 -36.75
CA GLU A 32 -1.31 -21.06 -37.31
C GLU A 32 -0.73 -19.64 -37.42
N PRO A 33 -0.69 -19.02 -38.62
CA PRO A 33 -0.24 -17.65 -38.75
C PRO A 33 -1.21 -16.70 -38.04
N VAL A 34 -0.69 -15.68 -37.37
CA VAL A 34 -1.49 -14.59 -36.81
C VAL A 34 -1.94 -13.72 -37.98
N SER A 35 -3.16 -13.96 -38.48
CA SER A 35 -3.78 -13.19 -39.55
C SER A 35 -4.83 -12.24 -39.01
N TYR A 36 -4.84 -11.01 -39.52
CA TYR A 36 -5.89 -10.02 -39.31
C TYR A 36 -6.79 -9.89 -40.55
N SER A 37 -6.83 -10.92 -41.41
CA SER A 37 -7.56 -10.92 -42.68
C SER A 37 -9.07 -10.70 -42.55
N GLU A 38 -9.67 -10.94 -41.38
CA GLU A 38 -11.07 -10.63 -41.08
C GLU A 38 -11.32 -9.11 -40.94
N PHE A 39 -10.24 -8.37 -40.66
CA PHE A 39 -10.21 -6.93 -40.42
C PHE A 39 -9.08 -6.25 -41.22
N PRO A 40 -9.07 -6.34 -42.57
CA PRO A 40 -7.95 -5.89 -43.39
C PRO A 40 -7.72 -4.38 -43.31
N HIS A 41 -8.77 -3.59 -43.07
CA HIS A 41 -8.65 -2.13 -42.96
C HIS A 41 -8.24 -1.68 -41.54
N ALA A 42 -8.60 -2.47 -40.52
CA ALA A 42 -8.23 -2.24 -39.14
C ALA A 42 -6.89 -2.88 -38.75
N GLU A 43 -6.31 -3.77 -39.58
CA GLU A 43 -5.06 -4.50 -39.31
C GLU A 43 -3.93 -3.57 -38.83
N LYS A 44 -3.76 -2.42 -39.48
CA LYS A 44 -2.74 -1.42 -39.11
C LYS A 44 -2.85 -0.90 -37.67
N TYR A 45 -4.05 -0.96 -37.09
CA TYR A 45 -4.32 -0.60 -35.70
C TYR A 45 -4.26 -1.83 -34.78
N LEU A 46 -4.74 -2.98 -35.25
CA LEU A 46 -4.85 -4.21 -34.45
C LEU A 46 -3.50 -4.87 -34.20
N ARG A 47 -2.64 -4.95 -35.22
CA ARG A 47 -1.37 -5.67 -35.17
C ARG A 47 -0.43 -5.15 -34.07
N PRO A 48 -0.20 -3.83 -33.90
CA PRO A 48 0.62 -3.31 -32.80
C PRO A 48 0.08 -3.62 -31.40
N ILE A 49 -1.23 -3.85 -31.26
CA ILE A 49 -1.92 -4.05 -29.97
C ILE A 49 -1.97 -5.54 -29.61
N LEU A 50 -2.25 -6.39 -30.60
CA LEU A 50 -2.61 -7.80 -30.38
C LEU A 50 -1.49 -8.79 -30.69
N ASP A 51 -0.38 -8.37 -31.32
CA ASP A 51 0.73 -9.28 -31.65
C ASP A 51 1.36 -9.94 -30.42
N GLU A 52 1.44 -9.21 -29.29
CA GLU A 52 1.92 -9.75 -28.02
C GLU A 52 1.11 -10.98 -27.56
N THR A 53 -0.20 -10.97 -27.85
CA THR A 53 -1.16 -12.00 -27.48
C THR A 53 -1.64 -12.81 -28.69
N TYR A 54 -0.83 -12.89 -29.74
CA TYR A 54 -1.07 -13.67 -30.96
C TYR A 54 -2.43 -13.36 -31.62
N GLY A 55 -2.80 -12.09 -31.71
CA GLY A 55 -4.02 -11.64 -32.39
C GLY A 55 -5.31 -11.87 -31.57
N ILE A 56 -5.21 -12.23 -30.29
CA ILE A 56 -6.36 -12.45 -29.41
C ILE A 56 -6.41 -11.32 -28.38
N PRO A 57 -7.51 -10.54 -28.26
CA PRO A 57 -7.63 -9.49 -27.25
C PRO A 57 -7.83 -10.10 -25.86
N VAL A 58 -6.75 -10.21 -25.09
CA VAL A 58 -6.75 -10.78 -23.74
C VAL A 58 -6.94 -9.70 -22.69
N TYR A 59 -6.48 -8.46 -22.94
CA TYR A 59 -6.42 -7.40 -21.94
C TYR A 59 -7.47 -6.28 -22.15
N GLN A 60 -7.90 -5.61 -21.09
CA GLN A 60 -8.92 -4.55 -21.16
C GLN A 60 -8.37 -3.32 -21.86
N GLU A 61 -7.07 -3.13 -21.72
CA GLU A 61 -6.23 -2.11 -22.31
C GLU A 61 -6.18 -2.30 -23.82
N GLN A 62 -6.04 -3.54 -24.30
CA GLN A 62 -6.11 -3.86 -25.72
C GLN A 62 -7.46 -3.45 -26.30
N ILE A 63 -8.56 -3.75 -25.60
CA ILE A 63 -9.92 -3.37 -26.03
C ILE A 63 -10.09 -1.85 -26.09
N MET A 64 -9.58 -1.13 -25.09
CA MET A 64 -9.62 0.33 -25.05
C MET A 64 -8.76 0.96 -26.15
N GLN A 65 -7.57 0.42 -26.39
CA GLN A 65 -6.67 0.87 -27.45
C GLN A 65 -7.28 0.64 -28.83
N ILE A 66 -7.92 -0.51 -29.05
CA ILE A 66 -8.63 -0.79 -30.31
C ILE A 66 -9.77 0.21 -30.51
N ALA A 67 -10.61 0.46 -29.49
CA ALA A 67 -11.69 1.43 -29.61
C ALA A 67 -11.18 2.86 -29.88
N SER A 68 -10.07 3.25 -29.26
CA SER A 68 -9.48 4.57 -29.48
C SER A 68 -8.84 4.72 -30.86
N GLN A 69 -8.09 3.71 -31.32
CA GLN A 69 -7.39 3.78 -32.59
C GLN A 69 -8.32 3.54 -33.79
N VAL A 70 -9.23 2.56 -33.69
CA VAL A 70 -10.14 2.22 -34.79
C VAL A 70 -11.30 3.19 -34.87
N ALA A 71 -11.99 3.48 -33.76
CA ALA A 71 -13.21 4.28 -33.77
C ALA A 71 -13.02 5.74 -33.32
N GLY A 72 -11.79 6.18 -33.06
CA GLY A 72 -11.52 7.55 -32.65
C GLY A 72 -12.13 7.94 -31.31
N TYR A 73 -12.37 6.96 -30.44
CA TYR A 73 -12.75 7.22 -29.07
C TYR A 73 -11.59 7.92 -28.35
N SER A 74 -11.91 8.88 -27.49
CA SER A 74 -11.01 9.23 -26.40
C SER A 74 -10.84 8.02 -25.48
N LEU A 75 -9.70 7.90 -24.81
CA LEU A 75 -9.49 6.79 -23.86
C LEU A 75 -10.50 6.80 -22.69
N GLY A 76 -11.09 7.97 -22.37
CA GLY A 76 -12.22 8.09 -21.44
C GLY A 76 -13.52 7.49 -22.00
N GLU A 77 -13.87 7.77 -23.26
CA GLU A 77 -15.01 7.12 -23.92
C GLU A 77 -14.77 5.60 -24.09
N ALA A 78 -13.53 5.17 -24.33
CA ALA A 78 -13.19 3.76 -24.51
C ALA A 78 -13.36 2.96 -23.21
N ASP A 79 -13.11 3.59 -22.06
CA ASP A 79 -13.42 3.00 -20.75
C ASP A 79 -14.93 2.99 -20.45
N LEU A 80 -15.70 3.98 -20.92
CA LEU A 80 -17.17 3.92 -20.86
C LEU A 80 -17.71 2.74 -21.67
N LEU A 81 -17.20 2.56 -22.89
CA LEU A 81 -17.51 1.41 -23.74
C LEU A 81 -17.21 0.08 -23.03
N ARG A 82 -16.01 -0.06 -22.45
CA ARG A 82 -15.59 -1.24 -21.68
C ARG A 82 -16.54 -1.54 -20.52
N ARG A 83 -17.02 -0.52 -19.80
CA ARG A 83 -18.00 -0.70 -18.70
C ARG A 83 -19.38 -1.09 -19.19
N ALA A 84 -19.83 -0.50 -20.30
CA ALA A 84 -21.10 -0.83 -20.91
C ALA A 84 -21.10 -2.31 -21.33
N MET A 85 -19.99 -2.77 -21.93
CA MET A 85 -19.77 -4.18 -22.29
C MET A 85 -19.80 -5.09 -21.06
N GLY A 86 -19.11 -4.73 -19.96
CA GLY A 86 -19.13 -5.51 -18.72
C GLY A 86 -20.50 -5.56 -18.00
N LYS A 87 -21.35 -4.54 -18.18
CA LYS A 87 -22.70 -4.46 -17.57
C LYS A 87 -23.81 -5.03 -18.45
N LYS A 88 -23.53 -5.34 -19.73
CA LYS A 88 -24.47 -5.91 -20.71
C LYS A 88 -25.81 -5.14 -20.81
N ARG A 89 -25.76 -3.81 -20.75
CA ARG A 89 -26.96 -2.97 -20.92
C ARG A 89 -27.30 -2.81 -22.39
N VAL A 90 -28.36 -3.48 -22.85
CA VAL A 90 -28.77 -3.57 -24.26
C VAL A 90 -28.86 -2.21 -24.95
N GLU A 91 -29.56 -1.25 -24.35
CA GLU A 91 -29.75 0.09 -24.93
C GLU A 91 -28.47 0.94 -24.95
N GLU A 92 -27.57 0.75 -23.99
CA GLU A 92 -26.30 1.48 -23.88
C GLU A 92 -25.28 0.93 -24.88
N MET A 93 -25.31 -0.38 -25.11
CA MET A 93 -24.46 -1.06 -26.10
C MET A 93 -24.80 -0.68 -27.54
N GLN A 94 -26.08 -0.52 -27.87
CA GLN A 94 -26.51 -0.06 -29.20
C GLN A 94 -25.99 1.35 -29.51
N LYS A 95 -26.07 2.27 -28.55
CA LYS A 95 -25.53 3.64 -28.69
C LYS A 95 -24.02 3.63 -28.92
N HIS A 96 -23.31 2.78 -28.18
CA HIS A 96 -21.88 2.63 -28.35
C HIS A 96 -21.50 1.96 -29.67
N ARG A 97 -22.29 1.01 -30.16
CA ARG A 97 -22.09 0.37 -31.46
C ARG A 97 -22.23 1.38 -32.60
N GLU A 98 -23.28 2.19 -32.60
CA GLU A 98 -23.47 3.25 -33.59
C GLU A 98 -22.32 4.27 -33.58
N ARG A 99 -21.88 4.69 -32.37
CA ARG A 99 -20.75 5.61 -32.21
C ARG A 99 -19.44 5.01 -32.72
N PHE A 100 -19.21 3.73 -32.45
CA PHE A 100 -18.01 3.00 -32.86
C PHE A 100 -17.94 2.88 -34.39
N VAL A 101 -19.03 2.44 -35.01
CA VAL A 101 -19.15 2.30 -36.47
C VAL A 101 -18.93 3.63 -37.18
N ARG A 102 -19.54 4.71 -36.68
CA ARG A 102 -19.35 6.06 -37.24
C ARG A 102 -17.88 6.47 -37.22
N GLY A 103 -17.22 6.32 -36.08
CA GLY A 103 -15.81 6.70 -35.94
C GLY A 103 -14.86 5.79 -36.72
N ALA A 104 -15.19 4.50 -36.85
CA ALA A 104 -14.43 3.54 -37.64
C ALA A 104 -14.47 3.90 -39.14
N LYS A 105 -15.65 4.30 -39.64
CA LYS A 105 -15.84 4.77 -41.02
C LYS A 105 -15.01 6.01 -41.33
N GLU A 106 -14.96 6.97 -40.41
CA GLU A 106 -14.12 8.18 -40.51
C GLU A 106 -12.62 7.86 -40.56
N ARG A 107 -12.19 6.70 -40.02
CA ARG A 107 -10.78 6.25 -39.99
C ARG A 107 -10.42 5.19 -41.03
N GLY A 108 -11.32 4.97 -41.98
CA GLY A 108 -11.10 4.11 -43.14
C GLY A 108 -11.40 2.64 -42.91
N VAL A 109 -12.15 2.29 -41.86
CA VAL A 109 -12.64 0.92 -41.62
C VAL A 109 -14.10 0.83 -42.09
N PRO A 110 -14.43 -0.06 -43.06
CA PRO A 110 -15.79 -0.24 -43.53
C PRO A 110 -16.76 -0.60 -42.40
N GLU A 111 -18.01 -0.18 -42.55
CA GLU A 111 -19.06 -0.37 -41.55
C GLU A 111 -19.29 -1.84 -41.18
N GLU A 112 -19.19 -2.74 -42.15
CA GLU A 112 -19.30 -4.19 -41.94
C GLU A 112 -18.17 -4.72 -41.04
N GLU A 113 -16.94 -4.28 -41.30
CA GLU A 113 -15.75 -4.63 -40.52
C GLU A 113 -15.81 -4.04 -39.10
N ALA A 114 -16.28 -2.81 -38.97
CA ALA A 114 -16.45 -2.13 -37.70
C ALA A 114 -17.48 -2.81 -36.78
N ASN A 115 -18.60 -3.29 -37.33
CA ASN A 115 -19.60 -4.02 -36.57
C ASN A 115 -19.06 -5.35 -36.04
N ARG A 116 -18.38 -6.14 -36.89
CA ARG A 116 -17.74 -7.39 -36.47
C ARG A 116 -16.64 -7.16 -35.44
N LEU A 117 -15.88 -6.08 -35.59
CA LEU A 117 -14.83 -5.74 -34.63
C LEU A 117 -15.44 -5.37 -33.28
N PHE A 118 -16.57 -4.67 -33.27
CA PHE A 118 -17.31 -4.38 -32.05
C PHE A 118 -17.86 -5.64 -31.38
N ASP A 119 -18.35 -6.61 -32.16
CA ASP A 119 -18.79 -7.93 -31.64
C ASP A 119 -17.62 -8.65 -30.95
N MET A 120 -16.43 -8.63 -31.56
CA MET A 120 -15.22 -9.17 -30.95
C MET A 120 -14.92 -8.45 -29.63
N LEU A 121 -14.87 -7.12 -29.61
CA LEU A 121 -14.60 -6.37 -28.38
C LEU A 121 -15.63 -6.66 -27.27
N GLU A 122 -16.91 -6.80 -27.61
CA GLU A 122 -18.00 -7.12 -26.66
C GLU A 122 -17.82 -8.50 -26.03
N ALA A 123 -17.40 -9.49 -26.83
CA ALA A 123 -17.11 -10.84 -26.33
C ALA A 123 -15.98 -10.83 -25.29
N PHE A 124 -14.91 -10.07 -25.54
CA PHE A 124 -13.69 -10.07 -24.73
C PHE A 124 -13.67 -9.05 -23.58
N ALA A 125 -14.46 -7.98 -23.65
CA ALA A 125 -14.49 -6.91 -22.64
C ALA A 125 -14.95 -7.37 -21.24
N ASN A 126 -15.58 -8.54 -21.18
CA ASN A 126 -15.90 -9.20 -19.93
C ASN A 126 -14.66 -9.67 -19.14
N TYR A 127 -13.45 -9.70 -19.72
CA TYR A 127 -12.34 -10.51 -19.17
C TYR A 127 -10.92 -9.90 -19.10
N GLY A 128 -10.66 -8.69 -19.61
CA GLY A 128 -9.26 -8.19 -19.73
C GLY A 128 -8.59 -7.49 -18.52
N PHE A 129 -7.26 -7.36 -18.52
CA PHE A 129 -6.44 -7.07 -17.33
C PHE A 129 -5.05 -6.36 -17.56
N ASN A 130 -4.76 -5.15 -16.99
CA ASN A 130 -3.51 -4.78 -16.24
C ASN A 130 -3.41 -3.33 -15.68
N LYS A 131 -3.06 -3.13 -14.39
CA LYS A 131 -3.09 -1.86 -13.61
C LYS A 131 -1.68 -1.37 -13.27
N CYS A 132 -1.33 -0.09 -13.46
CA CYS A 132 0.08 0.35 -13.25
C CYS A 132 0.23 1.82 -12.77
N LEU A 133 1.43 2.17 -12.28
CA LEU A 133 1.87 3.49 -11.82
C LEU A 133 3.17 3.92 -12.55
N PRO A 134 3.45 5.21 -12.77
CA PRO A 134 4.69 5.66 -13.38
C PRO A 134 5.90 5.49 -12.43
N ALA A 135 7.12 5.44 -12.99
CA ALA A 135 8.36 5.23 -12.21
C ALA A 135 8.55 6.25 -11.09
N ARG A 136 8.07 7.48 -11.29
CA ARG A 136 8.19 8.58 -10.33
C ARG A 136 7.21 8.52 -9.17
N ALA A 137 6.20 7.64 -9.21
CA ALA A 137 5.25 7.48 -8.12
C ALA A 137 5.99 7.08 -6.85
N LYS A 138 5.66 7.73 -5.74
CA LYS A 138 6.35 7.60 -4.46
C LYS A 138 5.53 6.84 -3.44
N VAL A 139 6.22 6.01 -2.68
CA VAL A 139 5.73 5.31 -1.49
C VAL A 139 6.62 5.66 -0.31
N VAL A 140 6.10 5.51 0.91
CA VAL A 140 6.92 5.60 2.12
C VAL A 140 7.40 4.22 2.52
N ASP A 141 8.71 4.06 2.66
CA ASP A 141 9.28 2.89 3.32
C ASP A 141 9.03 3.00 4.83
N TRP A 142 8.06 2.26 5.32
CA TRP A 142 7.66 2.21 6.72
C TRP A 142 8.82 1.89 7.66
N ARG A 143 9.84 1.12 7.23
CA ARG A 143 10.96 0.74 8.13
C ARG A 143 11.96 1.86 8.36
N THR A 144 12.05 2.82 7.45
CA THR A 144 13.07 3.87 7.47
C THR A 144 12.46 5.28 7.49
N GLY A 145 11.21 5.44 7.11
CA GLY A 145 10.58 6.74 6.87
C GLY A 145 10.97 7.38 5.55
N ARG A 146 11.90 6.78 4.78
CA ARG A 146 12.35 7.32 3.49
C ARG A 146 11.19 7.32 2.49
N ILE A 147 11.14 8.35 1.66
CA ILE A 147 10.27 8.38 0.49
C ILE A 147 11.02 7.74 -0.67
N VAL A 148 10.46 6.68 -1.23
CA VAL A 148 11.07 5.85 -2.27
C VAL A 148 10.18 5.88 -3.50
N SER A 149 10.75 6.10 -4.68
CA SER A 149 10.03 5.99 -5.94
C SER A 149 9.92 4.53 -6.41
N LEU A 150 8.87 4.18 -7.15
CA LEU A 150 8.74 2.86 -7.76
C LEU A 150 9.95 2.52 -8.66
N GLY A 151 10.48 3.52 -9.38
CA GLY A 151 11.67 3.34 -10.20
C GLY A 151 12.91 2.91 -9.41
N GLU A 152 13.11 3.44 -8.19
CA GLU A 152 14.21 3.01 -7.31
C GLU A 152 14.05 1.55 -6.87
N ILE A 153 12.81 1.12 -6.57
CA ILE A 153 12.52 -0.27 -6.18
C ILE A 153 12.80 -1.21 -7.35
N VAL A 154 12.31 -0.87 -8.55
CA VAL A 154 12.45 -1.70 -9.76
C VAL A 154 13.91 -1.80 -10.20
N ARG A 155 14.69 -0.71 -10.12
CA ARG A 155 16.13 -0.72 -10.41
C ARG A 155 16.98 -1.41 -9.34
N GLY A 156 16.38 -1.85 -8.23
CA GLY A 156 17.08 -2.48 -7.12
C GLY A 156 17.89 -1.50 -6.27
N GLU A 157 17.70 -0.19 -6.43
CA GLU A 157 18.33 0.87 -5.63
C GLU A 157 17.72 0.95 -4.22
N ALA A 158 16.48 0.47 -4.07
CA ALA A 158 15.78 0.32 -2.80
C ALA A 158 15.25 -1.12 -2.65
N GLN A 159 15.85 -1.89 -1.75
CA GLN A 159 15.49 -3.29 -1.49
C GLN A 159 14.86 -3.47 -0.10
N GLY A 160 14.04 -4.51 0.06
CA GLY A 160 13.41 -4.82 1.34
C GLY A 160 12.46 -3.73 1.84
N VAL A 161 11.86 -2.96 0.92
CA VAL A 161 10.93 -1.87 1.22
C VAL A 161 9.65 -2.40 1.86
N TRP A 162 9.19 -1.75 2.92
CA TRP A 162 7.88 -2.02 3.51
C TRP A 162 6.97 -0.82 3.25
N VAL A 163 5.81 -1.04 2.67
CA VAL A 163 4.84 0.02 2.40
C VAL A 163 3.80 0.10 3.51
N VAL A 164 3.25 1.29 3.70
CA VAL A 164 2.01 1.47 4.45
C VAL A 164 0.86 0.94 3.59
N SER A 165 0.05 0.06 4.15
CA SER A 165 -1.03 -0.66 3.48
C SER A 165 -2.35 -0.52 4.22
N LEU A 166 -3.49 -0.71 3.56
CA LEU A 166 -4.81 -0.66 4.18
C LEU A 166 -5.33 -2.07 4.46
N ASP A 167 -5.60 -2.39 5.73
CA ASP A 167 -6.50 -3.49 6.12
C ASP A 167 -7.94 -3.02 5.91
N GLU A 168 -8.56 -3.46 4.81
CA GLU A 168 -9.92 -3.05 4.42
C GLU A 168 -10.99 -3.47 5.44
N ALA A 169 -10.79 -4.62 6.09
CA ALA A 169 -11.74 -5.14 7.06
C ALA A 169 -11.80 -4.25 8.29
N ARG A 170 -10.66 -3.68 8.72
CA ARG A 170 -10.60 -2.79 9.89
C ARG A 170 -10.54 -1.30 9.55
N LEU A 171 -10.30 -0.95 8.29
CA LEU A 171 -9.95 0.41 7.84
C LEU A 171 -8.75 0.99 8.63
N ARG A 172 -7.76 0.13 8.90
CA ARG A 172 -6.54 0.46 9.64
C ARG A 172 -5.32 0.35 8.74
N LEU A 173 -4.33 1.20 8.97
CA LEU A 173 -3.10 1.20 8.22
C LEU A 173 -2.11 0.23 8.87
N VAL A 174 -1.58 -0.70 8.08
CA VAL A 174 -0.66 -1.75 8.53
C VAL A 174 0.57 -1.79 7.63
N PRO A 175 1.76 -2.07 8.16
CA PRO A 175 2.96 -2.18 7.35
C PRO A 175 2.98 -3.53 6.63
N ARG A 176 3.37 -3.54 5.35
CA ARG A 176 3.50 -4.77 4.54
C ARG A 176 4.75 -4.76 3.67
N PRO A 177 5.40 -5.91 3.47
CA PRO A 177 6.55 -5.98 2.58
C PRO A 177 6.14 -5.84 1.12
N VAL A 178 6.96 -5.15 0.35
CA VAL A 178 6.94 -5.24 -1.12
C VAL A 178 7.66 -6.53 -1.51
N VAL A 179 6.96 -7.42 -2.19
CA VAL A 179 7.52 -8.73 -2.60
C VAL A 179 8.06 -8.72 -4.02
N ALA A 180 7.53 -7.85 -4.88
CA ALA A 180 8.00 -7.67 -6.24
C ALA A 180 7.67 -6.27 -6.75
N ALA A 181 8.52 -5.75 -7.63
CA ALA A 181 8.22 -4.60 -8.47
C ALA A 181 8.83 -4.84 -9.85
N PHE A 182 8.08 -4.55 -10.92
CA PHE A 182 8.51 -4.84 -12.29
C PHE A 182 7.91 -3.84 -13.29
N PRO A 183 8.57 -3.61 -14.43
CA PRO A 183 7.99 -2.85 -15.53
C PRO A 183 6.80 -3.60 -16.13
N SER A 184 5.74 -2.86 -16.45
CA SER A 184 4.48 -3.36 -17.01
C SER A 184 4.21 -2.82 -18.41
N GLY A 185 5.22 -2.22 -19.06
CA GLY A 185 5.14 -1.68 -20.41
C GLY A 185 4.83 -0.18 -20.46
N ARG A 186 4.42 0.32 -21.63
CA ARG A 186 4.01 1.73 -21.81
C ARG A 186 2.50 1.85 -21.76
N ALA A 187 1.97 2.84 -21.04
CA ALA A 187 0.54 3.07 -20.94
C ALA A 187 0.20 4.55 -20.80
N GLN A 188 -1.04 4.91 -21.16
CA GLN A 188 -1.59 6.23 -20.88
C GLN A 188 -1.76 6.44 -19.37
N ILE A 189 -1.17 7.53 -18.88
CA ILE A 189 -1.28 7.98 -17.49
C ILE A 189 -2.33 9.09 -17.37
N TYR A 190 -3.01 9.07 -16.23
CA TYR A 190 -3.99 10.04 -15.78
C TYR A 190 -3.56 10.61 -14.43
N ALA A 191 -3.70 11.92 -14.26
CA ALA A 191 -3.59 12.59 -12.98
C ALA A 191 -4.97 12.69 -12.31
N LEU A 192 -5.14 11.99 -11.19
CA LEU A 192 -6.24 12.20 -10.27
C LEU A 192 -5.82 13.28 -9.25
N ARG A 193 -6.54 14.40 -9.24
CA ARG A 193 -6.35 15.50 -8.29
C ARG A 193 -7.46 15.49 -7.25
N THR A 194 -7.11 15.62 -5.98
CA THR A 194 -8.07 15.67 -4.87
C THR A 194 -8.26 17.09 -4.33
N ALA A 195 -9.29 17.30 -3.51
CA ALA A 195 -9.62 18.61 -2.94
C ALA A 195 -8.60 19.10 -1.92
N THR A 196 -7.84 18.22 -1.29
CA THR A 196 -6.66 18.61 -0.49
C THR A 196 -5.43 18.93 -1.35
N GLY A 197 -5.51 18.80 -2.68
CA GLY A 197 -4.40 19.08 -3.60
C GLY A 197 -3.42 17.92 -3.75
N ARG A 198 -3.76 16.70 -3.30
CA ARG A 198 -2.98 15.50 -3.60
C ARG A 198 -3.16 15.12 -5.06
N VAL A 199 -2.13 14.50 -5.62
CA VAL A 199 -2.11 14.08 -7.03
C VAL A 199 -1.60 12.65 -7.10
N LEU A 200 -2.43 11.75 -7.60
CA LEU A 200 -2.01 10.39 -7.97
C LEU A 200 -1.96 10.29 -9.49
N GLU A 201 -0.83 9.84 -10.01
CA GLU A 201 -0.65 9.61 -11.43
C GLU A 201 -0.63 8.09 -11.66
N ALA A 202 -1.58 7.55 -12.42
CA ALA A 202 -1.70 6.11 -12.67
C ALA A 202 -2.46 5.83 -13.97
N THR A 203 -2.52 4.56 -14.39
CA THR A 203 -3.37 4.14 -15.51
C THR A 203 -4.86 4.30 -15.19
N ALA A 204 -5.71 4.51 -16.19
CA ALA A 204 -7.16 4.71 -16.00
C ALA A 204 -7.84 3.58 -15.20
N ASN A 205 -7.37 2.35 -15.36
CA ASN A 205 -7.92 1.19 -14.69
C ASN A 205 -7.35 0.95 -13.27
N HIS A 206 -6.39 1.77 -12.82
CA HIS A 206 -5.74 1.62 -11.52
C HIS A 206 -6.77 1.82 -10.39
N PRO A 207 -7.00 0.85 -9.49
CA PRO A 207 -8.02 0.97 -8.47
C PRO A 207 -7.58 1.92 -7.36
N VAL A 208 -8.50 2.80 -6.97
CA VAL A 208 -8.39 3.60 -5.76
C VAL A 208 -9.55 3.26 -4.84
N TYR A 209 -9.31 3.32 -3.54
CA TYR A 209 -10.33 2.93 -2.56
C TYR A 209 -11.35 4.06 -2.38
N THR A 210 -12.63 3.74 -2.52
CA THR A 210 -13.74 4.71 -2.39
C THR A 210 -14.72 4.25 -1.31
N PRO A 211 -15.67 5.09 -0.86
CA PRO A 211 -16.74 4.65 0.04
C PRO A 211 -17.59 3.49 -0.48
N ARG A 212 -17.55 3.21 -1.79
CA ARG A 212 -18.26 2.09 -2.43
C ARG A 212 -17.31 0.94 -2.80
N GLY A 213 -16.15 0.86 -2.17
CA GLY A 213 -15.09 -0.10 -2.48
C GLY A 213 -14.15 0.39 -3.59
N TRP A 214 -13.40 -0.55 -4.18
CA TRP A 214 -12.43 -0.27 -5.22
C TRP A 214 -13.09 0.18 -6.52
N ARG A 215 -12.67 1.34 -7.03
CA ARG A 215 -13.09 1.83 -8.35
C ARG A 215 -11.86 2.19 -9.18
N PRO A 216 -11.89 1.92 -10.51
CA PRO A 216 -10.86 2.42 -11.41
C PRO A 216 -10.71 3.94 -11.32
N LEU A 217 -9.47 4.44 -11.40
CA LEU A 217 -9.16 5.88 -11.36
C LEU A 217 -9.94 6.65 -12.44
N GLY A 218 -9.94 6.16 -13.68
CA GLY A 218 -10.69 6.72 -14.81
C GLY A 218 -12.21 6.64 -14.65
N ALA A 219 -12.71 5.95 -13.62
CA ALA A 219 -14.13 5.95 -13.26
C ALA A 219 -14.61 7.16 -12.52
N LEU A 220 -13.68 7.92 -11.98
CA LEU A 220 -13.99 8.91 -10.99
C LEU A 220 -14.32 10.22 -11.67
N ALA A 221 -15.42 10.81 -11.22
CA ALA A 221 -15.83 12.14 -11.63
C ALA A 221 -15.56 13.14 -10.50
N PRO A 222 -15.43 14.44 -10.81
CA PRO A 222 -15.41 15.47 -9.79
C PRO A 222 -16.58 15.31 -8.81
N GLY A 223 -16.28 15.27 -7.51
CA GLY A 223 -17.27 15.02 -6.46
C GLY A 223 -17.29 13.59 -5.89
N ASP A 224 -16.72 12.61 -6.59
CA ASP A 224 -16.45 11.29 -6.01
C ASP A 224 -15.47 11.40 -4.83
N TYR A 225 -15.39 10.36 -3.98
CA TYR A 225 -14.48 10.31 -2.83
C TYR A 225 -13.44 9.21 -2.99
N VAL A 226 -12.22 9.49 -2.54
CA VAL A 226 -11.09 8.57 -2.47
C VAL A 226 -10.48 8.55 -1.07
N ALA A 227 -9.85 7.43 -0.74
CA ALA A 227 -9.22 7.21 0.56
C ALA A 227 -7.77 7.73 0.58
N LEU A 228 -7.47 8.56 1.58
CA LEU A 228 -6.13 9.00 1.95
C LEU A 228 -5.85 8.52 3.39
N PRO A 229 -4.59 8.47 3.84
CA PRO A 229 -4.25 8.27 5.26
C PRO A 229 -4.73 9.46 6.11
N ARG A 230 -5.20 9.21 7.33
CA ARG A 230 -5.39 10.27 8.35
C ARG A 230 -4.09 10.68 9.02
N HIS A 231 -3.21 9.71 9.17
CA HIS A 231 -1.85 9.80 9.66
C HIS A 231 -1.04 8.78 8.87
N LEU A 232 0.21 9.11 8.52
CA LEU A 232 1.08 8.21 7.80
C LEU A 232 2.15 7.64 8.74
N PRO A 233 2.01 6.39 9.22
CA PRO A 233 2.95 5.80 10.16
C PRO A 233 4.25 5.39 9.48
N TYR A 234 5.34 5.45 10.23
CA TYR A 234 6.67 4.97 9.84
C TYR A 234 7.53 4.76 11.08
N ARG A 235 8.64 4.04 10.93
CA ARG A 235 9.69 3.90 11.93
C ARG A 235 10.78 4.94 11.66
N PRO A 236 11.05 5.86 12.59
CA PRO A 236 12.14 6.82 12.46
C PRO A 236 13.49 6.13 12.30
N SER A 237 14.36 6.72 11.49
CA SER A 237 15.70 6.18 11.20
C SER A 237 16.80 7.24 11.03
N ALA A 238 16.50 8.49 11.38
CA ALA A 238 17.44 9.58 11.45
C ALA A 238 17.22 10.38 12.74
N HIS A 239 18.24 11.14 13.12
CA HIS A 239 18.23 12.06 14.25
C HIS A 239 19.01 13.30 13.85
N LEU A 240 18.54 14.47 14.27
CA LEU A 240 19.29 15.73 14.18
C LEU A 240 19.28 16.42 15.54
N GLU A 241 20.37 17.10 15.83
CA GLU A 241 20.46 17.88 17.06
C GLU A 241 19.49 19.07 17.02
N ASP A 242 19.03 19.49 18.20
CA ASP A 242 18.14 20.63 18.39
C ASP A 242 18.54 21.90 17.62
N HIS A 243 19.82 22.22 17.62
CA HIS A 243 20.37 23.40 16.94
C HIS A 243 20.46 23.20 15.41
N GLU A 244 20.61 21.97 14.94
CA GLU A 244 20.56 21.61 13.53
C GLU A 244 19.13 21.74 12.99
N LEU A 245 18.13 21.26 13.75
CA LEU A 245 16.70 21.42 13.43
C LEU A 245 16.30 22.89 13.38
N ASP A 246 16.75 23.68 14.36
CA ASP A 246 16.47 25.11 14.42
C ASP A 246 17.08 25.85 13.23
N LEU A 247 18.37 25.61 12.95
CA LEU A 247 19.02 26.20 11.77
C LEU A 247 18.32 25.78 10.48
N LEU A 248 17.91 24.52 10.35
CA LEU A 248 17.25 24.02 9.15
C LEU A 248 15.92 24.72 8.89
N GLY A 249 15.10 24.91 9.94
CA GLY A 249 13.84 25.65 9.87
C GLY A 249 14.05 27.10 9.45
N PHE A 250 14.97 27.81 10.11
CA PHE A 250 15.28 29.20 9.79
C PHE A 250 15.92 29.37 8.39
N ALA A 251 16.80 28.47 7.97
CA ALA A 251 17.44 28.52 6.66
C ALA A 251 16.42 28.32 5.52
N LEU A 252 15.44 27.45 5.71
CA LEU A 252 14.39 27.22 4.72
C LEU A 252 13.41 28.39 4.65
N ALA A 253 13.03 29.00 5.78
CA ALA A 253 12.17 30.18 5.81
C ALA A 253 12.91 31.45 5.35
N GLU A 254 13.88 31.89 6.15
CA GLU A 254 14.49 33.22 6.07
C GLU A 254 15.87 33.24 5.40
N GLY A 255 16.36 32.08 4.93
CA GLY A 255 17.71 31.96 4.41
C GLY A 255 17.87 32.38 2.95
N ASN A 256 18.91 33.19 2.71
CA ASN A 256 19.56 33.34 1.40
C ASN A 256 20.83 32.49 1.36
N LEU A 257 20.69 31.33 0.71
CA LEU A 257 21.68 30.24 0.70
C LEU A 257 22.56 30.23 -0.55
N ARG A 258 22.57 31.31 -1.33
CA ARG A 258 23.25 31.39 -2.64
C ARG A 258 24.69 31.92 -2.59
N HIS A 259 25.18 32.24 -1.40
CA HIS A 259 26.54 32.74 -1.25
C HIS A 259 27.56 31.58 -1.23
N PRO A 260 28.73 31.72 -1.88
CA PRO A 260 29.65 30.61 -2.10
C PRO A 260 30.41 30.15 -0.84
N SER A 261 30.55 31.02 0.17
CA SER A 261 31.37 30.75 1.36
C SER A 261 30.67 31.08 2.68
N GLY A 262 29.34 31.15 2.67
CA GLY A 262 28.51 31.57 3.80
C GLY A 262 27.05 31.71 3.37
N PHE A 263 26.21 32.23 4.24
CA PHE A 263 24.81 32.53 3.93
C PHE A 263 24.30 33.69 4.77
N TYR A 264 23.12 34.20 4.42
CA TYR A 264 22.43 35.20 5.22
C TYR A 264 21.11 34.63 5.73
N LEU A 265 20.77 34.96 6.96
CA LEU A 265 19.41 34.88 7.50
C LEU A 265 18.88 36.30 7.71
N TYR A 266 17.57 36.48 7.57
CA TYR A 266 16.92 37.77 7.78
C TYR A 266 15.79 37.64 8.80
N THR A 267 15.59 38.66 9.61
CA THR A 267 14.40 38.73 10.46
C THR A 267 14.18 40.17 10.91
N SER A 268 12.93 40.54 11.19
CA SER A 268 12.58 41.80 11.85
C SER A 268 12.32 41.62 13.36
N SER A 269 12.44 40.40 13.87
CA SER A 269 12.16 40.05 15.26
C SER A 269 13.47 39.80 16.03
N GLU A 270 13.64 40.52 17.14
CA GLU A 270 14.79 40.32 18.03
C GLU A 270 14.77 38.94 18.69
N GLU A 271 13.59 38.39 19.01
CA GLU A 271 13.46 37.05 19.59
C GLU A 271 13.88 35.96 18.58
N GLU A 272 13.48 36.10 17.32
CA GLU A 272 13.90 35.18 16.25
C GLU A 272 15.41 35.29 16.00
N LEU A 273 15.96 36.51 15.98
CA LEU A 273 17.39 36.73 15.82
C LEU A 273 18.19 36.05 16.94
N ALA A 274 17.77 36.21 18.20
CA ALA A 274 18.42 35.57 19.34
C ALA A 274 18.40 34.04 19.22
N ALA A 275 17.27 33.46 18.79
CA ALA A 275 17.16 32.02 18.55
C ALA A 275 18.06 31.54 17.40
N MET A 276 18.17 32.31 16.31
CA MET A 276 19.09 32.01 15.21
C MET A 276 20.55 32.04 15.68
N GLU A 277 20.94 33.06 16.44
CA GLU A 277 22.30 33.16 16.99
C GLU A 277 22.61 32.01 17.94
N GLU A 278 21.66 31.62 18.80
CA GLU A 278 21.83 30.51 19.74
C GLU A 278 22.03 29.16 19.02
N ALA A 279 21.24 28.88 17.99
CA ALA A 279 21.44 27.69 17.16
C ALA A 279 22.83 27.69 16.50
N LEU A 280 23.29 28.85 16.01
CA LEU A 280 24.55 28.99 15.29
C LEU A 280 25.79 28.85 16.18
N LYS A 281 25.73 29.25 17.46
CA LYS A 281 26.85 29.12 18.41
C LYS A 281 27.31 27.68 18.62
N ARG A 282 26.41 26.71 18.44
CA ARG A 282 26.71 25.28 18.62
C ARG A 282 27.45 24.65 17.43
N PHE A 283 27.52 25.35 16.29
CA PHE A 283 28.27 24.86 15.15
C PHE A 283 29.76 25.24 15.24
N PRO A 284 30.68 24.29 15.04
CA PRO A 284 32.11 24.56 15.09
C PRO A 284 32.53 25.53 13.98
N ASN A 285 33.57 26.34 14.23
CA ASN A 285 34.15 27.28 13.27
C ASN A 285 33.11 28.20 12.60
N THR A 286 32.03 28.57 13.30
CA THR A 286 30.93 29.35 12.73
C THR A 286 30.90 30.73 13.35
N ARG A 287 31.02 31.75 12.48
CA ARG A 287 31.01 33.16 12.88
C ARG A 287 29.74 33.84 12.39
N THR A 288 29.10 34.60 13.27
CA THR A 288 27.97 35.47 12.94
C THR A 288 28.36 36.94 12.89
N ARG A 289 27.69 37.72 12.04
CA ARG A 289 27.73 39.19 12.04
C ARG A 289 26.34 39.73 11.74
N VAL A 290 25.82 40.58 12.62
CA VAL A 290 24.50 41.19 12.46
C VAL A 290 24.65 42.65 12.02
N ALA A 291 23.84 43.06 11.04
CA ALA A 291 23.67 44.46 10.68
C ALA A 291 22.19 44.78 10.49
N TRP A 292 21.68 45.80 11.19
CA TRP A 292 20.30 46.26 11.04
C TRP A 292 20.17 47.26 9.89
N ARG A 293 19.21 47.03 9.00
CA ARG A 293 18.91 47.91 7.87
C ARG A 293 17.40 48.03 7.70
N ARG A 294 16.87 49.25 7.78
CA ARG A 294 15.43 49.54 7.61
C ARG A 294 14.52 48.62 8.45
N GLY A 295 14.92 48.35 9.70
CA GLY A 295 14.14 47.50 10.63
C GLY A 295 14.27 45.99 10.40
N VAL A 296 15.19 45.54 9.55
CA VAL A 296 15.48 44.11 9.34
C VAL A 296 16.92 43.83 9.74
N ALA A 297 17.14 42.79 10.54
CA ALA A 297 18.44 42.25 10.86
C ALA A 297 18.96 41.41 9.68
N HIS A 298 20.15 41.74 9.20
CA HIS A 298 20.90 40.95 8.23
C HIS A 298 21.96 40.15 8.99
N LEU A 299 21.69 38.88 9.27
CA LEU A 299 22.61 37.98 9.95
C LEU A 299 23.47 37.25 8.91
N TYR A 300 24.71 37.68 8.75
CA TYR A 300 25.70 36.96 7.95
C TYR A 300 26.31 35.81 8.75
N VAL A 301 26.31 34.62 8.17
CA VAL A 301 26.94 33.43 8.72
C VAL A 301 28.13 33.04 7.84
N GLY A 302 29.31 32.96 8.46
CA GLY A 302 30.56 32.59 7.83
C GLY A 302 31.44 31.78 8.79
N ARG A 303 32.76 31.90 8.62
CA ARG A 303 33.76 31.13 9.38
C ARG A 303 34.65 32.01 10.26
N GLU A 304 35.13 31.44 11.34
CA GLU A 304 36.10 32.08 12.24
C GLU A 304 37.52 31.89 11.71
N ASP A 305 37.95 30.64 11.57
CA ASP A 305 39.17 30.25 10.88
C ASP A 305 38.91 30.09 9.38
N ARG A 306 39.68 30.85 8.58
CA ARG A 306 39.59 30.84 7.11
C ARG A 306 40.14 29.56 6.48
N ARG A 307 40.91 28.77 7.22
CA ARG A 307 41.52 27.51 6.75
C ARG A 307 40.55 26.33 6.75
N ALA A 308 39.49 26.40 7.54
CA ALA A 308 38.46 25.37 7.65
C ALA A 308 37.09 25.87 7.16
N GLU A 309 36.18 24.95 6.82
CA GLU A 309 34.78 25.29 6.49
C GLU A 309 34.00 25.58 7.79
N SER A 310 32.98 26.44 7.72
CA SER A 310 32.07 26.65 8.86
C SER A 310 31.19 25.41 9.04
N GLY A 311 31.00 24.96 10.28
CA GLY A 311 30.14 23.84 10.61
C GLY A 311 28.70 24.04 10.12
N ALA A 312 28.14 25.25 10.28
CA ALA A 312 26.79 25.57 9.80
C ALA A 312 26.69 25.52 8.25
N VAL A 313 27.74 25.99 7.55
CA VAL A 313 27.80 25.91 6.08
C VAL A 313 27.91 24.45 5.63
N ALA A 314 28.81 23.68 6.25
CA ALA A 314 28.98 22.25 5.97
C ALA A 314 27.69 21.46 6.22
N PHE A 315 26.96 21.79 7.30
CA PHE A 315 25.65 21.22 7.61
C PHE A 315 24.62 21.48 6.50
N LEU A 316 24.42 22.75 6.11
CA LEU A 316 23.46 23.08 5.04
C LEU A 316 23.85 22.51 3.68
N LYS A 317 25.15 22.34 3.44
CA LYS A 317 25.68 21.65 2.26
C LYS A 317 25.34 20.16 2.28
N ARG A 318 25.53 19.48 3.41
CA ARG A 318 25.15 18.08 3.63
C ARG A 318 23.66 17.87 3.42
N MET A 319 22.83 18.78 3.91
CA MET A 319 21.37 18.79 3.70
C MET A 319 20.94 19.17 2.26
N GLY A 320 21.89 19.48 1.37
CA GLY A 320 21.61 19.79 -0.04
C GLY A 320 20.89 21.13 -0.27
N LEU A 321 21.01 22.08 0.67
CA LEU A 321 20.26 23.35 0.63
C LEU A 321 21.05 24.53 0.06
N LEU A 322 22.39 24.50 0.12
CA LEU A 322 23.21 25.57 -0.44
C LEU A 322 23.02 25.68 -1.96
N GLY A 323 22.95 26.92 -2.46
CA GLY A 323 22.70 27.25 -3.87
C GLY A 323 21.23 27.28 -4.27
N LEU A 324 20.31 26.76 -3.44
CA LEU A 324 18.88 26.78 -3.76
C LEU A 324 18.30 28.20 -3.65
N GLY A 325 17.35 28.52 -4.53
CA GLY A 325 16.53 29.72 -4.43
C GLY A 325 15.12 29.42 -3.93
N ALA A 326 14.34 30.47 -3.68
CA ALA A 326 12.97 30.36 -3.14
C ALA A 326 12.05 29.37 -3.90
N ARG A 327 12.22 29.22 -5.23
CA ARG A 327 11.42 28.31 -6.06
C ARG A 327 11.94 26.87 -6.12
N THR A 328 13.19 26.63 -5.72
CA THR A 328 13.88 25.34 -5.84
C THR A 328 14.23 24.73 -4.48
N LYS A 329 13.96 25.44 -3.38
CA LYS A 329 14.04 24.91 -2.01
C LYS A 329 13.16 23.66 -1.90
N ARG A 330 13.63 22.64 -1.22
CA ARG A 330 12.93 21.38 -0.96
C ARG A 330 13.36 20.86 0.41
N LEU A 331 12.56 19.99 1.01
CA LEU A 331 12.96 19.34 2.26
C LEU A 331 14.13 18.37 1.98
N PRO A 332 15.17 18.34 2.83
CA PRO A 332 16.18 17.29 2.82
C PRO A 332 15.57 15.91 3.07
N GLU A 333 16.20 14.86 2.57
CA GLU A 333 15.71 13.48 2.70
C GLU A 333 15.66 13.05 4.17
N GLU A 334 16.65 13.47 4.96
CA GLU A 334 16.79 13.18 6.38
C GLU A 334 15.58 13.63 7.18
N VAL A 335 14.93 14.74 6.79
CA VAL A 335 13.75 15.28 7.48
C VAL A 335 12.58 14.31 7.45
N TYR A 336 12.44 13.54 6.37
CA TYR A 336 11.42 12.49 6.29
C TYR A 336 11.75 11.26 7.14
N ARG A 337 12.92 11.19 7.78
CA ARG A 337 13.35 10.04 8.56
C ARG A 337 13.43 10.33 10.06
N LEU A 338 13.27 11.60 10.44
CA LEU A 338 13.27 12.08 11.82
C LEU A 338 12.06 11.53 12.61
N PRO A 339 12.14 11.44 13.93
CA PRO A 339 10.97 11.13 14.75
C PRO A 339 9.98 12.31 14.82
N PRO A 340 8.70 12.04 15.19
CA PRO A 340 7.64 13.06 15.17
C PRO A 340 7.96 14.34 15.96
N GLU A 341 8.64 14.23 17.09
CA GLU A 341 9.05 15.35 17.94
C GLU A 341 10.07 16.29 17.26
N GLU A 342 11.03 15.73 16.53
CA GLU A 342 12.03 16.50 15.78
C GLU A 342 11.41 17.11 14.53
N VAL A 343 10.51 16.39 13.85
CA VAL A 343 9.69 16.94 12.77
C VAL A 343 8.88 18.13 13.28
N ALA A 344 8.30 18.03 14.47
CA ALA A 344 7.52 19.11 15.07
C ALA A 344 8.37 20.32 15.41
N ARG A 345 9.59 20.13 15.97
CA ARG A 345 10.54 21.22 16.21
C ARG A 345 10.96 21.91 14.91
N PHE A 346 11.41 21.14 13.92
CA PHE A 346 11.77 21.65 12.61
C PHE A 346 10.63 22.46 11.98
N LEU A 347 9.42 21.89 11.96
CA LEU A 347 8.25 22.57 11.39
C LEU A 347 7.88 23.83 12.18
N GLY A 348 7.99 23.84 13.51
CA GLY A 348 7.70 25.03 14.31
C GLY A 348 8.65 26.20 14.02
N ARG A 349 9.93 25.91 13.79
CA ARG A 349 10.91 26.93 13.35
C ARG A 349 10.66 27.40 11.93
N LEU A 350 10.35 26.48 11.02
CA LEU A 350 9.92 26.83 9.67
C LEU A 350 8.66 27.70 9.66
N TRP A 351 7.69 27.40 10.54
CA TRP A 351 6.43 28.14 10.66
C TRP A 351 6.61 29.53 11.28
N THR A 352 7.65 29.73 12.09
CA THR A 352 7.94 31.03 12.70
C THR A 352 8.23 32.10 11.64
N GLY A 353 8.99 31.76 10.59
CA GLY A 353 9.27 32.68 9.48
C GLY A 353 8.13 32.75 8.46
N ASP A 354 7.93 31.65 7.71
CA ASP A 354 7.06 31.58 6.53
C ASP A 354 5.61 31.14 6.85
N GLY A 355 5.32 30.82 8.10
CA GLY A 355 4.00 30.42 8.56
C GLY A 355 3.11 31.61 8.95
N GLY A 356 1.81 31.41 8.82
CA GLY A 356 0.77 32.35 9.18
C GLY A 356 -0.30 31.71 10.08
N VAL A 357 -0.63 32.40 11.15
CA VAL A 357 -1.77 32.11 12.02
C VAL A 357 -2.67 33.34 11.99
N ASP A 358 -3.92 33.16 11.57
CA ASP A 358 -4.93 34.22 11.49
C ASP A 358 -6.05 33.93 12.51
N PRO A 359 -6.04 34.59 13.67
CA PRO A 359 -7.09 34.45 14.69
C PRO A 359 -8.48 34.84 14.17
N LYS A 360 -8.56 35.88 13.32
CA LYS A 360 -9.84 36.41 12.82
C LYS A 360 -10.43 35.48 11.76
N GLY A 361 -9.61 35.06 10.80
CA GLY A 361 -9.96 34.12 9.74
C GLY A 361 -10.01 32.66 10.21
N ARG A 362 -9.58 32.38 11.45
CA ARG A 362 -9.51 31.04 12.05
C ARG A 362 -8.69 30.05 11.21
N LEU A 363 -7.52 30.49 10.76
CA LEU A 363 -6.72 29.80 9.76
C LEU A 363 -5.27 29.64 10.20
N ILE A 364 -4.74 28.44 10.04
CA ILE A 364 -3.30 28.16 10.15
C ILE A 364 -2.82 27.74 8.77
N HIS A 365 -1.79 28.40 8.27
CA HIS A 365 -1.26 28.13 6.94
C HIS A 365 0.25 28.35 6.84
N TYR A 366 0.84 27.74 5.83
CA TYR A 366 2.23 27.93 5.41
C TYR A 366 2.23 28.40 3.96
N ALA A 367 3.12 29.31 3.59
CA ALA A 367 3.23 29.81 2.23
C ALA A 367 4.68 29.71 1.72
N THR A 368 4.85 29.31 0.45
CA THR A 368 6.17 29.22 -0.18
C THR A 368 6.09 29.40 -1.68
N ALA A 369 7.21 29.75 -2.32
CA ALA A 369 7.33 29.82 -3.78
C ALA A 369 7.70 28.46 -4.41
N SER A 370 8.02 27.43 -3.61
CA SER A 370 8.42 26.10 -4.08
C SER A 370 7.29 25.09 -3.91
N LEU A 371 6.90 24.43 -5.01
CA LEU A 371 5.91 23.35 -4.97
C LEU A 371 6.43 22.14 -4.18
N ASP A 372 7.71 21.81 -4.33
CA ASP A 372 8.31 20.65 -3.65
C ASP A 372 8.39 20.86 -2.14
N LEU A 373 8.71 22.09 -1.71
CA LEU A 373 8.67 22.43 -0.28
C LEU A 373 7.24 22.41 0.26
N ALA A 374 6.26 22.94 -0.49
CA ALA A 374 4.86 22.89 -0.10
C ALA A 374 4.33 21.45 0.04
N ARG A 375 4.62 20.58 -0.94
CA ARG A 375 4.26 19.15 -0.88
C ARG A 375 4.95 18.45 0.29
N GLY A 376 6.23 18.74 0.50
CA GLY A 376 6.98 18.20 1.63
C GLY A 376 6.38 18.58 2.98
N VAL A 377 6.06 19.87 3.19
CA VAL A 377 5.39 20.35 4.40
C VAL A 377 4.02 19.69 4.57
N GLN A 378 3.23 19.58 3.49
CA GLN A 378 1.94 18.89 3.52
C GLN A 378 2.08 17.41 3.94
N HIS A 379 3.14 16.73 3.51
CA HIS A 379 3.43 15.36 3.87
C HIS A 379 3.93 15.21 5.32
N LEU A 380 4.79 16.11 5.80
CA LEU A 380 5.22 16.11 7.21
C LEU A 380 4.06 16.39 8.18
N LEU A 381 3.14 17.30 7.82
CA LEU A 381 1.92 17.51 8.59
C LEU A 381 1.07 16.23 8.67
N LEU A 382 0.95 15.49 7.55
CA LEU A 382 0.25 14.20 7.53
C LEU A 382 0.91 13.18 8.50
N ARG A 383 2.25 13.17 8.59
CA ARG A 383 2.98 12.35 9.57
C ARG A 383 2.72 12.77 11.02
N LEU A 384 2.35 14.01 11.28
CA LEU A 384 1.90 14.45 12.60
C LEU A 384 0.39 14.28 12.83
N GLY A 385 -0.33 13.65 11.88
CA GLY A 385 -1.79 13.49 11.94
C GLY A 385 -2.56 14.79 11.69
N LEU A 386 -1.91 15.79 11.09
CA LEU A 386 -2.44 17.10 10.76
C LEU A 386 -2.80 17.16 9.27
N GLN A 387 -4.10 17.02 8.97
CA GLN A 387 -4.60 17.11 7.60
C GLN A 387 -4.49 18.54 7.06
N SER A 388 -4.08 18.68 5.80
CA SER A 388 -3.87 19.99 5.18
C SER A 388 -4.19 20.01 3.69
N ARG A 389 -4.58 21.18 3.18
CA ARG A 389 -4.87 21.44 1.76
C ARG A 389 -3.76 22.27 1.12
N LEU A 390 -3.21 21.81 0.01
CA LEU A 390 -2.29 22.56 -0.84
C LEU A 390 -3.08 23.31 -1.92
N VAL A 391 -2.80 24.60 -2.09
CA VAL A 391 -3.45 25.49 -3.07
C VAL A 391 -2.39 26.30 -3.81
N GLU A 392 -2.50 26.38 -5.13
CA GLU A 392 -1.72 27.31 -5.95
C GLU A 392 -2.27 28.73 -5.83
N LYS A 393 -1.38 29.70 -5.59
CA LYS A 393 -1.67 31.13 -5.47
C LYS A 393 -0.99 31.91 -6.59
N HIS A 394 -1.71 32.88 -7.13
CA HIS A 394 -1.19 33.82 -8.11
C HIS A 394 -1.00 35.19 -7.45
N PHE A 395 0.22 35.71 -7.48
CA PHE A 395 0.58 37.01 -6.92
C PHE A 395 0.73 38.06 -8.02
N ALA A 396 0.66 39.34 -7.64
CA ALA A 396 0.88 40.47 -8.54
C ALA A 396 2.21 40.33 -9.32
N GLY A 397 2.14 40.57 -10.64
CA GLY A 397 3.24 40.36 -11.57
C GLY A 397 3.39 38.93 -12.10
N GLY A 398 2.32 38.11 -12.07
CA GLY A 398 2.32 36.75 -12.64
C GLY A 398 3.15 35.72 -11.85
N ARG A 399 3.59 36.07 -10.64
CA ARG A 399 4.38 35.17 -9.80
C ARG A 399 3.49 34.10 -9.19
N LYS A 400 3.88 32.83 -9.34
CA LYS A 400 3.21 31.69 -8.71
C LYS A 400 3.81 31.39 -7.34
N GLY A 401 2.98 30.96 -6.40
CA GLY A 401 3.40 30.34 -5.16
C GLY A 401 2.32 29.39 -4.63
N TYR A 402 2.54 28.82 -3.46
CA TYR A 402 1.76 27.70 -2.94
C TYR A 402 1.44 27.93 -1.46
N GLY A 403 0.21 27.66 -1.07
CA GLY A 403 -0.25 27.71 0.31
C GLY A 403 -0.66 26.33 0.81
N VAL A 404 -0.17 25.94 1.98
CA VAL A 404 -0.59 24.73 2.70
C VAL A 404 -1.45 25.16 3.88
N TYR A 405 -2.71 24.74 3.91
CA TYR A 405 -3.72 25.19 4.86
C TYR A 405 -4.17 24.06 5.76
N LEU A 406 -4.07 24.23 7.07
CA LEU A 406 -4.53 23.22 8.02
C LEU A 406 -6.05 23.02 7.94
N LEU A 407 -6.49 21.77 7.96
CA LEU A 407 -7.90 21.37 7.92
C LEU A 407 -8.33 20.80 9.28
N GLY A 408 -9.57 21.06 9.67
CA GLY A 408 -10.17 20.47 10.88
C GLY A 408 -10.52 21.46 12.00
N GLY A 409 -10.32 22.75 11.78
CA GLY A 409 -10.79 23.80 12.70
C GLY A 409 -10.14 23.70 14.08
N PHE A 410 -10.95 23.82 15.13
CA PHE A 410 -10.52 23.84 16.53
C PHE A 410 -9.66 22.63 16.93
N GLU A 411 -10.10 21.41 16.64
CA GLU A 411 -9.39 20.17 17.02
C GLU A 411 -8.02 20.08 16.33
N ALA A 412 -7.94 20.47 15.06
CA ALA A 412 -6.68 20.48 14.34
C ALA A 412 -5.73 21.57 14.85
N ALA A 413 -6.25 22.74 15.20
CA ALA A 413 -5.44 23.82 15.74
C ALA A 413 -4.94 23.53 17.16
N HIS A 414 -5.71 22.83 17.99
CA HIS A 414 -5.22 22.32 19.28
C HIS A 414 -4.08 21.33 19.08
N ARG A 415 -4.24 20.32 18.20
CA ARG A 415 -3.15 19.38 17.90
C ARG A 415 -1.93 20.07 17.30
N PHE A 416 -2.13 21.09 16.47
CA PHE A 416 -1.04 21.91 15.95
C PHE A 416 -0.33 22.67 17.08
N ALA A 417 -1.08 23.22 18.03
CA ALA A 417 -0.51 23.93 19.18
C ALA A 417 0.24 23.00 20.13
N GLU A 418 -0.27 21.80 20.36
CA GLU A 418 0.42 20.77 21.16
C GLU A 418 1.71 20.32 20.49
N ALA A 419 1.69 20.08 19.17
CA ALA A 419 2.85 19.58 18.44
C ALA A 419 3.90 20.67 18.15
N LEU A 420 3.51 21.77 17.50
CA LEU A 420 4.42 22.80 16.98
C LEU A 420 4.51 24.04 17.88
N GLY A 421 3.48 24.30 18.69
CA GLY A 421 3.38 25.49 19.54
C GLY A 421 4.60 25.74 20.43
N PRO A 422 5.20 24.72 21.10
CA PRO A 422 6.40 24.90 21.92
C PRO A 422 7.60 25.50 21.17
N TYR A 423 7.63 25.40 19.84
CA TYR A 423 8.74 25.81 19.01
C TYR A 423 8.48 27.10 18.22
N LEU A 424 7.26 27.66 18.31
CA LEU A 424 6.92 28.94 17.70
C LEU A 424 7.51 30.10 18.51
N LEU A 425 7.94 31.15 17.81
CA LEU A 425 8.47 32.38 18.42
C LEU A 425 7.62 33.59 18.08
N GLY A 426 7.77 34.64 18.89
CA GLY A 426 7.27 35.97 18.64
C GLY A 426 5.78 36.02 18.33
N LYS A 427 5.46 36.78 17.28
CA LYS A 427 4.09 37.03 16.86
C LYS A 427 3.31 35.76 16.52
N ARG A 428 3.96 34.73 15.95
CA ARG A 428 3.26 33.49 15.52
C ARG A 428 2.74 32.71 16.72
N ARG A 429 3.50 32.65 17.81
CA ARG A 429 3.06 32.07 19.08
C ARG A 429 1.89 32.86 19.67
N GLN A 430 1.99 34.19 19.72
CA GLN A 430 0.92 35.06 20.22
C GLN A 430 -0.38 34.93 19.40
N ASP A 431 -0.26 34.91 18.06
CA ASP A 431 -1.39 34.70 17.16
C ASP A 431 -2.03 33.32 17.37
N LEU A 432 -1.24 32.27 17.65
CA LEU A 432 -1.76 30.95 17.97
C LEU A 432 -2.53 30.93 19.30
N GLU A 433 -1.99 31.53 20.35
CA GLU A 433 -2.70 31.67 21.64
C GLU A 433 -4.01 32.44 21.48
N ALA A 434 -3.99 33.56 20.74
CA ALA A 434 -5.18 34.35 20.44
C ALA A 434 -6.21 33.57 19.60
N LEU A 435 -5.76 32.77 18.63
CA LEU A 435 -6.62 31.90 17.83
C LEU A 435 -7.32 30.87 18.73
N LEU A 436 -6.59 30.19 19.61
CA LEU A 436 -7.16 29.20 20.53
C LEU A 436 -8.17 29.84 21.49
N ALA A 437 -7.85 31.01 22.04
CA ALA A 437 -8.77 31.77 22.89
C ALA A 437 -10.05 32.20 22.14
N SER A 438 -9.95 32.53 20.84
CA SER A 438 -11.10 32.97 20.02
C SER A 438 -12.20 31.92 19.82
N TRP A 439 -11.92 30.64 20.14
CA TRP A 439 -12.87 29.55 19.99
C TRP A 439 -13.72 29.26 21.23
N GLY A 440 -13.55 30.03 22.32
CA GLY A 440 -14.10 29.80 23.67
C GLY A 440 -15.62 29.63 23.88
N ALA A 441 -16.44 29.50 22.83
CA ALA A 441 -17.87 29.09 22.95
C ALA A 441 -18.50 28.59 21.62
N VAL A 442 -17.78 28.57 20.49
CA VAL A 442 -18.39 28.43 19.16
C VAL A 442 -18.00 27.12 18.48
N GLY A 443 -18.97 26.20 18.43
CA GLY A 443 -19.22 25.21 17.37
C GLY A 443 -18.03 24.41 16.80
N ARG A 444 -17.98 23.13 17.16
CA ARG A 444 -17.15 22.09 16.50
C ARG A 444 -17.44 22.03 14.99
N SER A 445 -16.49 22.47 14.16
CA SER A 445 -16.53 22.19 12.71
C SER A 445 -15.33 21.32 12.33
N THR A 446 -15.51 20.00 12.44
CA THR A 446 -14.55 19.07 11.84
C THR A 446 -14.85 18.93 10.35
N LYS A 447 -13.81 19.06 9.52
CA LYS A 447 -13.85 18.76 8.08
C LYS A 447 -13.55 17.28 7.81
N ASP A 448 -13.10 16.54 8.82
CA ASP A 448 -12.91 15.08 8.78
C ASP A 448 -14.24 14.39 9.07
N VAL A 449 -15.02 14.20 8.01
CA VAL A 449 -16.36 13.60 8.04
C VAL A 449 -16.39 12.34 7.19
N LEU A 450 -17.15 11.33 7.63
CA LEU A 450 -17.50 10.22 6.75
C LEU A 450 -18.51 10.70 5.70
N PRO A 451 -18.27 10.44 4.40
CA PRO A 451 -19.20 10.77 3.34
C PRO A 451 -20.60 10.17 3.57
N LEU A 452 -21.63 10.83 3.02
CA LEU A 452 -23.01 10.35 3.10
C LEU A 452 -23.23 8.96 2.48
N ALA A 453 -22.29 8.45 1.69
CA ALA A 453 -22.32 7.08 1.19
C ALA A 453 -22.38 6.04 2.32
N PHE A 454 -21.89 6.36 3.52
CA PHE A 454 -21.96 5.50 4.71
C PHE A 454 -23.25 5.68 5.52
N LEU A 455 -24.17 6.57 5.12
CA LEU A 455 -25.33 6.92 5.95
C LEU A 455 -26.26 5.72 6.15
N GLU A 456 -26.45 4.87 5.14
CA GLU A 456 -27.28 3.67 5.26
C GLU A 456 -26.66 2.64 6.21
N GLU A 457 -25.36 2.37 6.12
CA GLU A 457 -24.63 1.51 7.06
C GLU A 457 -24.77 2.05 8.51
N VAL A 458 -24.69 3.37 8.68
CA VAL A 458 -24.86 4.00 9.98
C VAL A 458 -26.30 3.84 10.50
N LYS A 459 -27.30 4.05 9.64
CA LYS A 459 -28.72 3.85 9.99
C LYS A 459 -29.00 2.42 10.40
N GLU A 460 -28.49 1.43 9.67
CA GLU A 460 -28.66 0.02 10.00
C GLU A 460 -28.01 -0.34 11.34
N GLY A 461 -26.83 0.22 11.63
CA GLY A 461 -26.15 0.04 12.91
C GLY A 461 -26.97 0.60 14.08
N VAL A 462 -27.54 1.80 13.91
CA VAL A 462 -28.36 2.44 14.95
C VAL A 462 -29.74 1.79 15.08
N ALA A 463 -30.40 1.43 13.97
CA ALA A 463 -31.73 0.85 13.97
C ALA A 463 -31.79 -0.52 14.67
N ARG A 464 -30.71 -1.32 14.55
CA ARG A 464 -30.57 -2.60 15.27
C ARG A 464 -30.59 -2.41 16.79
N ALA A 465 -29.86 -1.43 17.31
CA ALA A 465 -29.83 -1.14 18.74
C ALA A 465 -31.11 -0.43 19.22
N ALA A 466 -31.67 0.45 18.39
CA ALA A 466 -32.88 1.21 18.71
C ALA A 466 -34.19 0.43 18.55
N GLN A 467 -34.14 -0.86 18.18
CA GLN A 467 -35.32 -1.71 17.92
C GLN A 467 -36.37 -1.03 17.00
N GLY A 468 -35.90 -0.27 16.01
CA GLY A 468 -36.76 0.50 15.09
C GLY A 468 -37.19 1.89 15.57
N GLN A 469 -37.01 2.26 16.84
CA GLN A 469 -37.37 3.57 17.41
C GLN A 469 -36.22 4.59 17.37
N VAL A 470 -35.61 4.78 16.18
CA VAL A 470 -34.39 5.58 15.99
C VAL A 470 -34.50 7.02 16.50
N ALA A 471 -35.63 7.71 16.30
CA ALA A 471 -35.77 9.11 16.71
C ALA A 471 -35.76 9.27 18.25
N ALA A 472 -36.46 8.38 18.97
CA ALA A 472 -36.48 8.38 20.43
C ALA A 472 -35.10 8.06 20.99
N PHE A 473 -34.43 7.04 20.44
CA PHE A 473 -33.07 6.65 20.81
C PHE A 473 -32.07 7.81 20.64
N LEU A 474 -32.11 8.52 19.51
CA LEU A 474 -31.24 9.67 19.28
C LEU A 474 -31.52 10.81 20.27
N ARG A 475 -32.79 11.08 20.59
CA ARG A 475 -33.18 12.11 21.55
C ARG A 475 -32.68 11.79 22.95
N GLU A 476 -32.86 10.56 23.42
CA GLU A 476 -32.35 10.08 24.71
C GLU A 476 -30.83 10.17 24.79
N ALA A 477 -30.14 9.97 23.67
CA ALA A 477 -28.71 10.15 23.52
C ALA A 477 -28.23 11.61 23.40
N GLY A 478 -29.12 12.60 23.47
CA GLY A 478 -28.79 14.01 23.29
C GLY A 478 -28.33 14.38 21.87
N LEU A 479 -28.74 13.58 20.87
CA LEU A 479 -28.47 13.79 19.46
C LEU A 479 -29.73 14.30 18.75
N ALA A 480 -29.56 15.08 17.69
CA ALA A 480 -30.68 15.56 16.90
C ALA A 480 -31.44 14.39 16.25
N GLU A 481 -32.77 14.36 16.38
CA GLU A 481 -33.61 13.29 15.81
C GLU A 481 -33.44 13.15 14.27
N GLY A 482 -33.15 14.27 13.59
CA GLY A 482 -32.85 14.33 12.16
C GLY A 482 -31.39 14.02 11.77
N LEU A 483 -30.54 13.57 12.70
CA LEU A 483 -29.11 13.32 12.48
C LEU A 483 -28.86 12.29 11.37
N LEU A 484 -29.73 11.30 11.23
CA LEU A 484 -29.59 10.23 10.24
C LEU A 484 -30.45 10.46 8.99
N ARG A 485 -31.17 11.58 8.89
CA ARG A 485 -31.95 11.94 7.70
C ARG A 485 -31.11 12.77 6.73
N PRO A 486 -31.21 12.57 5.41
CA PRO A 486 -30.57 13.48 4.44
C PRO A 486 -31.07 14.90 4.67
N SER A 487 -30.18 15.89 4.69
CA SER A 487 -30.54 17.30 4.81
C SER A 487 -29.73 18.14 3.83
N ARG A 488 -30.34 19.21 3.32
CA ARG A 488 -29.68 20.12 2.37
C ARG A 488 -28.41 20.70 3.02
N GLY A 489 -27.26 20.52 2.36
CA GLY A 489 -25.96 21.03 2.84
C GLY A 489 -25.17 20.10 3.77
N ARG A 490 -25.73 18.96 4.23
CA ARG A 490 -24.95 17.98 5.00
C ARG A 490 -23.98 17.26 4.07
N ARG A 491 -22.70 17.24 4.43
CA ARG A 491 -21.65 16.55 3.64
C ARG A 491 -21.30 15.17 4.16
N GLY A 492 -21.57 14.90 5.43
CA GLY A 492 -21.17 13.68 6.10
C GLY A 492 -21.49 13.69 7.60
N LEU A 493 -21.04 12.66 8.29
CA LEU A 493 -21.09 12.54 9.75
C LEU A 493 -19.69 12.67 10.34
N SER A 494 -19.53 13.43 11.42
CA SER A 494 -18.24 13.54 12.10
C SER A 494 -17.88 12.24 12.82
N ARG A 495 -16.59 11.95 12.91
CA ARG A 495 -16.07 10.79 13.65
C ARG A 495 -16.45 10.80 15.12
N ALA A 496 -16.42 11.97 15.76
CA ALA A 496 -16.88 12.12 17.14
C ALA A 496 -18.37 11.78 17.33
N THR A 497 -19.21 12.04 16.33
CA THR A 497 -20.61 11.63 16.35
C THR A 497 -20.74 10.13 16.12
N LEU A 498 -19.98 9.54 15.18
CA LEU A 498 -19.94 8.10 14.97
C LEU A 498 -19.44 7.33 16.19
N GLY A 499 -18.40 7.82 16.87
CA GLY A 499 -17.88 7.21 18.09
C GLY A 499 -18.91 7.22 19.22
N ARG A 500 -19.67 8.31 19.36
CA ARG A 500 -20.81 8.37 20.29
C ARG A 500 -21.89 7.36 19.93
N LEU A 501 -22.28 7.28 18.66
CA LEU A 501 -23.25 6.29 18.19
C LEU A 501 -22.74 4.85 18.40
N ALA A 502 -21.46 4.59 18.16
CA ALA A 502 -20.84 3.29 18.40
C ALA A 502 -20.90 2.89 19.89
N ALA A 503 -20.52 3.80 20.78
CA ALA A 503 -20.58 3.58 22.23
C ALA A 503 -22.00 3.31 22.73
N LEU A 504 -22.99 4.07 22.23
CA LEU A 504 -24.39 3.91 22.62
C LEU A 504 -25.04 2.63 22.09
N THR A 505 -24.63 2.17 20.91
CA THR A 505 -25.24 1.01 20.24
C THR A 505 -24.48 -0.30 20.48
N GLY A 506 -23.25 -0.23 20.99
CA GLY A 506 -22.32 -1.38 21.02
C GLY A 506 -21.92 -1.89 19.63
N SER A 507 -22.18 -1.11 18.56
CA SER A 507 -21.98 -1.57 17.19
C SER A 507 -20.51 -1.55 16.79
N LEU A 508 -19.92 -2.73 16.59
CA LEU A 508 -18.57 -2.88 16.06
C LEU A 508 -18.40 -2.28 14.66
N ALA A 509 -19.45 -2.28 13.84
CA ALA A 509 -19.43 -1.65 12.51
C ALA A 509 -19.30 -0.12 12.62
N LEU A 510 -20.06 0.51 13.51
CA LEU A 510 -19.94 1.94 13.76
C LEU A 510 -18.60 2.29 14.40
N LEU A 511 -18.09 1.43 15.29
CA LEU A 511 -16.77 1.60 15.91
C LEU A 511 -15.66 1.57 14.86
N ARG A 512 -15.68 0.57 13.96
CA ARG A 512 -14.78 0.49 12.80
C ARG A 512 -14.78 1.78 11.99
N LEU A 513 -15.95 2.32 11.67
CA LEU A 513 -16.07 3.57 10.91
C LEU A 513 -15.55 4.79 11.68
N ALA A 514 -15.86 4.90 12.97
CA ALA A 514 -15.42 5.99 13.84
C ALA A 514 -13.89 6.02 13.97
N GLU A 515 -13.29 4.84 14.14
CA GLU A 515 -11.87 4.64 14.36
C GLU A 515 -11.03 4.50 13.09
N ALA A 516 -11.66 4.47 11.91
CA ALA A 516 -10.95 4.33 10.64
C ALA A 516 -9.81 5.34 10.50
N GLU A 517 -8.67 4.85 10.03
CA GLU A 517 -7.44 5.63 9.77
C GLU A 517 -7.41 6.23 8.37
N VAL A 518 -8.56 6.19 7.68
CA VAL A 518 -8.75 6.72 6.33
C VAL A 518 -9.45 8.08 6.36
N TYR A 519 -8.87 9.07 5.69
CA TYR A 519 -9.49 10.35 5.39
C TYR A 519 -10.14 10.27 4.01
N TRP A 520 -11.40 10.67 3.91
CA TRP A 520 -12.13 10.66 2.64
C TRP A 520 -12.01 12.00 1.96
N ASP A 521 -11.17 12.07 0.92
CA ASP A 521 -10.99 13.28 0.15
C ASP A 521 -11.81 13.26 -1.13
N ARG A 522 -12.23 14.44 -1.57
CA ARG A 522 -13.07 14.58 -2.75
C ARG A 522 -12.20 14.69 -3.99
N VAL A 523 -12.53 13.97 -5.06
CA VAL A 523 -11.93 14.11 -6.38
C VAL A 523 -12.31 15.47 -6.96
N GLU A 524 -11.31 16.25 -7.39
CA GLU A 524 -11.51 17.52 -8.10
C GLU A 524 -11.42 17.35 -9.61
N ALA A 525 -10.46 16.55 -10.08
CA ALA A 525 -10.26 16.31 -11.51
C ALA A 525 -9.58 14.97 -11.77
N VAL A 526 -9.83 14.40 -12.95
CA VAL A 526 -9.09 13.27 -13.53
C VAL A 526 -8.74 13.65 -14.96
N GLU A 527 -7.45 13.81 -15.25
CA GLU A 527 -6.98 14.41 -16.50
C GLU A 527 -5.90 13.51 -17.14
N PRO A 528 -5.91 13.29 -18.46
CA PRO A 528 -4.83 12.56 -19.13
C PRO A 528 -3.52 13.39 -19.11
N LEU A 529 -2.38 12.73 -18.86
CA LEU A 529 -1.05 13.35 -18.88
C LEU A 529 -0.21 12.98 -20.10
N GLY A 530 -0.30 11.73 -20.57
CA GLY A 530 0.45 11.21 -21.71
C GLY A 530 0.79 9.73 -21.53
N GLU A 531 1.51 9.16 -22.51
CA GLU A 531 2.00 7.79 -22.43
C GLU A 531 3.44 7.72 -21.94
N GLU A 532 3.70 6.83 -21.00
CA GLU A 532 5.04 6.58 -20.47
C GLU A 532 5.18 5.14 -20.00
N GLU A 533 6.39 4.75 -19.61
CA GLU A 533 6.64 3.46 -19.00
C GLU A 533 6.03 3.41 -17.59
N VAL A 534 5.31 2.33 -17.34
CA VAL A 534 4.57 2.09 -16.10
C VAL A 534 5.06 0.81 -15.43
N PHE A 535 4.92 0.79 -14.12
CA PHE A 535 5.44 -0.23 -13.23
C PHE A 535 4.31 -0.70 -12.34
N ASP A 536 4.46 -1.92 -11.86
CA ASP A 536 3.59 -2.46 -10.83
C ASP A 536 4.39 -2.85 -9.60
N LEU A 537 3.70 -2.82 -8.47
CA LEU A 537 4.23 -3.13 -7.16
C LEU A 537 3.31 -4.16 -6.50
N THR A 538 3.90 -5.28 -6.09
CA THR A 538 3.18 -6.36 -5.41
C THR A 538 3.42 -6.28 -3.91
N VAL A 539 2.33 -6.10 -3.17
CA VAL A 539 2.26 -6.19 -1.71
C VAL A 539 1.57 -7.47 -1.29
N GLU A 540 2.14 -8.19 -0.34
CA GLU A 540 1.56 -9.43 0.20
C GLU A 540 0.54 -9.18 1.32
N GLY A 541 -0.47 -10.04 1.40
CA GLY A 541 -1.46 -10.05 2.48
C GLY A 541 -2.67 -9.17 2.20
N THR A 542 -2.50 -7.86 2.26
CA THR A 542 -3.59 -6.88 2.03
C THR A 542 -3.73 -6.48 0.57
N HIS A 543 -2.69 -6.65 -0.25
CA HIS A 543 -2.67 -6.28 -1.67
C HIS A 543 -2.95 -4.80 -1.97
N THR A 544 -2.67 -3.93 -1.00
CA THR A 544 -2.86 -2.48 -1.11
C THR A 544 -1.61 -1.75 -0.62
N PHE A 545 -1.47 -0.49 -1.02
CA PHE A 545 -0.42 0.39 -0.49
C PHE A 545 -0.82 1.85 -0.61
N VAL A 546 -0.08 2.70 0.10
CA VAL A 546 -0.19 4.16 -0.01
C VAL A 546 0.84 4.67 -1.01
N ALA A 547 0.37 5.27 -2.10
CA ALA A 547 1.18 5.93 -3.12
C ALA A 547 0.74 7.39 -3.27
N GLU A 548 1.70 8.33 -3.25
CA GLU A 548 1.42 9.78 -3.31
C GLU A 548 0.39 10.25 -2.27
N ASP A 549 0.42 9.65 -1.08
CA ASP A 549 -0.54 9.84 0.02
C ASP A 549 -1.99 9.39 -0.30
N LEU A 550 -2.22 8.55 -1.31
CA LEU A 550 -3.51 7.90 -1.61
C LEU A 550 -3.45 6.38 -1.45
N VAL A 551 -4.57 5.76 -1.05
CA VAL A 551 -4.68 4.30 -0.95
C VAL A 551 -5.01 3.68 -2.31
N VAL A 552 -4.12 2.82 -2.79
CA VAL A 552 -4.19 2.12 -4.08
C VAL A 552 -4.06 0.60 -3.90
N HIS A 553 -4.36 -0.17 -4.95
CA HIS A 553 -4.34 -1.64 -4.95
C HIS A 553 -3.28 -2.19 -5.92
N ASN A 554 -2.71 -3.37 -5.64
CA ASN A 554 -1.84 -4.13 -6.56
C ASN A 554 -2.50 -4.36 -7.94
N SER A 555 -1.68 -4.65 -8.96
CA SER A 555 -2.13 -5.43 -10.13
C SER A 555 -2.16 -6.94 -9.85
N HIS A 556 -3.12 -7.68 -10.43
CA HIS A 556 -3.53 -9.03 -9.99
C HIS A 556 -3.13 -10.17 -10.94
N ALA A 557 -2.87 -9.97 -12.23
CA ALA A 557 -2.50 -11.08 -13.13
C ALA A 557 -0.99 -11.36 -13.14
N ALA A 558 -0.17 -10.32 -13.25
CA ALA A 558 1.29 -10.47 -13.29
C ALA A 558 1.86 -10.98 -11.96
N ALA A 559 1.35 -10.47 -10.83
CA ALA A 559 1.77 -10.90 -9.50
C ALA A 559 1.53 -12.41 -9.25
N TYR A 560 0.34 -12.92 -9.57
CA TYR A 560 0.04 -14.35 -9.42
C TYR A 560 0.81 -15.22 -10.42
N SER A 561 1.09 -14.69 -11.60
CA SER A 561 1.90 -15.40 -12.61
C SER A 561 3.35 -15.54 -12.15
N LEU A 562 3.89 -14.56 -11.42
CA LEU A 562 5.22 -14.66 -10.81
C LEU A 562 5.26 -15.71 -9.70
N LEU A 563 4.26 -15.77 -8.81
CA LEU A 563 4.16 -16.84 -7.79
C LEU A 563 4.03 -18.22 -8.43
N SER A 564 3.25 -18.33 -9.51
CA SER A 564 3.12 -19.55 -10.30
C SER A 564 4.47 -19.96 -10.92
N TYR A 565 5.22 -19.00 -11.47
CA TYR A 565 6.55 -19.22 -12.01
C TYR A 565 7.55 -19.66 -10.93
N GLN A 566 7.58 -18.99 -9.78
CA GLN A 566 8.44 -19.35 -8.64
C GLN A 566 8.13 -20.76 -8.14
N THR A 567 6.85 -21.12 -8.04
CA THR A 567 6.41 -22.47 -7.64
C THR A 567 6.89 -23.52 -8.67
N ALA A 568 6.72 -23.25 -9.96
CA ALA A 568 7.20 -24.12 -11.03
C ALA A 568 8.73 -24.22 -11.06
N TYR A 569 9.44 -23.14 -10.77
CA TYR A 569 10.91 -23.08 -10.67
C TYR A 569 11.42 -24.00 -9.55
N VAL A 570 10.84 -23.90 -8.34
CA VAL A 570 11.22 -24.78 -7.22
C VAL A 570 10.95 -26.24 -7.58
N LYS A 571 9.79 -26.56 -8.19
CA LYS A 571 9.49 -27.92 -8.65
C LYS A 571 10.49 -28.44 -9.71
N ALA A 572 10.93 -27.58 -10.62
CA ALA A 572 11.84 -27.94 -11.71
C ALA A 572 13.28 -28.18 -11.21
N HIS A 573 13.75 -27.38 -10.25
CA HIS A 573 15.14 -27.41 -9.78
C HIS A 573 15.35 -28.20 -8.49
N TYR A 574 14.33 -28.30 -7.64
CA TYR A 574 14.37 -28.95 -6.32
C TYR A 574 13.15 -29.86 -6.13
N PRO A 575 12.97 -30.91 -6.96
CA PRO A 575 11.73 -31.67 -7.03
C PRO A 575 11.44 -32.47 -5.75
N VAL A 576 12.47 -32.98 -5.07
CA VAL A 576 12.30 -33.79 -3.85
C VAL A 576 11.89 -32.89 -2.68
N GLU A 577 12.55 -31.75 -2.54
CA GLU A 577 12.26 -30.72 -1.55
C GLU A 577 10.89 -30.08 -1.79
N PHE A 578 10.53 -29.84 -3.05
CA PHE A 578 9.22 -29.31 -3.44
C PHE A 578 8.09 -30.23 -2.95
N VAL A 579 8.20 -31.53 -3.21
CA VAL A 579 7.18 -32.49 -2.79
C VAL A 579 7.17 -32.66 -1.27
N ALA A 580 8.34 -32.67 -0.62
CA ALA A 580 8.41 -32.67 0.84
C ALA A 580 7.74 -31.43 1.46
N ALA A 581 7.90 -30.26 0.83
CA ALA A 581 7.23 -29.04 1.26
C ALA A 581 5.71 -29.12 1.09
N LEU A 582 5.20 -29.66 -0.02
CA LEU A 582 3.76 -29.89 -0.20
C LEU A 582 3.18 -30.83 0.87
N LEU A 583 3.88 -31.94 1.14
CA LEU A 583 3.50 -32.89 2.18
C LEU A 583 3.51 -32.26 3.58
N SER A 584 4.47 -31.37 3.85
CA SER A 584 4.59 -30.62 5.10
C SER A 584 3.45 -29.63 5.30
N VAL A 585 3.11 -28.85 4.26
CA VAL A 585 2.02 -27.86 4.31
C VAL A 585 0.67 -28.53 4.58
N GLU A 586 0.39 -29.65 3.90
CA GLU A 586 -0.89 -30.36 3.99
C GLU A 586 -0.86 -31.56 4.95
N ARG A 587 0.12 -31.65 5.86
CA ARG A 587 0.36 -32.85 6.72
C ARG A 587 -0.83 -33.31 7.56
N HIS A 588 -1.80 -32.43 7.81
CA HIS A 588 -2.99 -32.73 8.61
C HIS A 588 -4.17 -33.21 7.75
N ASP A 589 -4.10 -33.05 6.41
CA ASP A 589 -5.09 -33.54 5.46
C ASP A 589 -4.64 -34.90 4.91
N SER A 590 -5.30 -35.96 5.38
CA SER A 590 -4.96 -37.33 5.00
C SER A 590 -5.18 -37.61 3.50
N ASP A 591 -6.16 -36.95 2.88
CA ASP A 591 -6.49 -37.16 1.48
C ASP A 591 -5.44 -36.48 0.59
N LYS A 592 -5.03 -35.25 0.95
CA LYS A 592 -3.95 -34.52 0.27
C LYS A 592 -2.60 -35.19 0.43
N VAL A 593 -2.27 -35.68 1.62
CA VAL A 593 -1.03 -36.43 1.84
C VAL A 593 -1.00 -37.70 0.97
N ALA A 594 -2.10 -38.44 0.88
CA ALA A 594 -2.20 -39.61 0.01
C ALA A 594 -2.11 -39.26 -1.49
N GLU A 595 -2.68 -38.13 -1.91
CA GLU A 595 -2.52 -37.56 -3.25
C GLU A 595 -1.05 -37.28 -3.55
N TYR A 596 -0.36 -36.48 -2.72
CA TYR A 596 1.03 -36.11 -2.95
C TYR A 596 2.01 -37.28 -2.87
N ILE A 597 1.75 -38.31 -2.06
CA ILE A 597 2.59 -39.52 -2.07
C ILE A 597 2.47 -40.28 -3.38
N ARG A 598 1.27 -40.37 -3.95
CA ARG A 598 1.07 -41.00 -5.27
C ARG A 598 1.78 -40.20 -6.36
N ASP A 599 1.67 -38.88 -6.32
CA ASP A 599 2.35 -37.98 -7.26
C ASP A 599 3.88 -38.08 -7.13
N ALA A 600 4.41 -38.12 -5.90
CA ALA A 600 5.82 -38.32 -5.62
C ALA A 600 6.35 -39.60 -6.26
N ARG A 601 5.64 -40.72 -6.03
CA ARG A 601 6.00 -42.03 -6.59
C ARG A 601 5.94 -42.03 -8.11
N ALA A 602 4.95 -41.36 -8.71
CA ALA A 602 4.85 -41.19 -10.15
C ALA A 602 6.01 -40.35 -10.73
N MET A 603 6.57 -39.43 -9.93
CA MET A 603 7.78 -38.66 -10.26
C MET A 603 9.10 -39.43 -9.99
N GLY A 604 9.03 -40.69 -9.54
CA GLY A 604 10.21 -41.49 -9.17
C GLY A 604 10.83 -41.10 -7.83
N ILE A 605 10.09 -40.36 -6.99
CA ILE A 605 10.51 -39.95 -5.65
C ILE A 605 9.91 -40.94 -4.65
N GLU A 606 10.77 -41.65 -3.94
CA GLU A 606 10.33 -42.61 -2.93
C GLU A 606 9.95 -41.89 -1.64
N VAL A 607 8.72 -42.12 -1.19
CA VAL A 607 8.24 -41.68 0.13
C VAL A 607 8.23 -42.88 1.06
N LEU A 608 9.21 -42.92 1.95
CA LEU A 608 9.39 -43.96 2.95
C LEU A 608 8.44 -43.76 4.13
N PRO A 609 7.99 -44.84 4.78
CA PRO A 609 7.28 -44.77 6.07
C PRO A 609 8.06 -43.99 7.12
N PRO A 610 7.41 -43.50 8.20
CA PRO A 610 8.15 -42.90 9.31
C PRO A 610 9.11 -43.92 9.93
N ASP A 611 10.13 -43.43 10.62
CA ASP A 611 11.13 -44.21 11.36
C ASP A 611 11.52 -43.41 12.62
N LEU A 612 11.37 -44.00 13.81
CA LEU A 612 11.63 -43.32 15.08
C LEU A 612 13.05 -42.73 15.17
N ASN A 613 14.04 -43.39 14.56
CA ASN A 613 15.44 -43.01 14.65
C ASN A 613 15.87 -42.04 13.55
N ARG A 614 15.18 -42.01 12.40
CA ARG A 614 15.55 -41.18 11.23
C ARG A 614 14.61 -40.02 10.96
N SER A 615 13.31 -40.15 11.25
CA SER A 615 12.29 -39.15 10.93
C SER A 615 12.49 -37.84 11.70
N GLY A 616 12.09 -36.75 11.07
CA GLY A 616 11.93 -35.45 11.72
C GLY A 616 10.54 -35.30 12.33
N PHE A 617 10.26 -34.09 12.80
CA PHE A 617 8.89 -33.70 13.17
C PHE A 617 8.00 -33.74 11.92
N ASP A 618 8.46 -33.03 10.89
CA ASP A 618 7.83 -32.98 9.57
C ASP A 618 8.50 -33.91 8.55
N PHE A 619 7.97 -33.96 7.33
CA PHE A 619 8.57 -34.65 6.19
C PHE A 619 10.01 -34.17 5.98
N LYS A 620 10.92 -35.13 5.82
CA LYS A 620 12.37 -34.87 5.76
C LYS A 620 12.95 -35.45 4.48
N VAL A 621 13.72 -34.64 3.75
CA VAL A 621 14.48 -35.13 2.60
C VAL A 621 15.78 -35.79 3.09
N VAL A 622 16.00 -37.03 2.66
CA VAL A 622 17.22 -37.80 2.94
C VAL A 622 17.79 -38.29 1.62
N GLY A 623 18.78 -37.57 1.08
CA GLY A 623 19.31 -37.84 -0.25
C GLY A 623 18.25 -37.57 -1.32
N LYS A 624 17.74 -38.63 -1.96
CA LYS A 624 16.67 -38.55 -2.98
C LYS A 624 15.32 -39.08 -2.50
N GLU A 625 15.24 -39.46 -1.23
CA GLU A 625 14.06 -40.04 -0.61
C GLU A 625 13.39 -39.02 0.30
N ILE A 626 12.07 -39.13 0.46
CA ILE A 626 11.30 -38.39 1.44
C ILE A 626 10.94 -39.33 2.58
N LEU A 627 11.35 -38.98 3.79
CA LEU A 627 11.02 -39.71 4.99
C LEU A 627 9.82 -39.07 5.69
N PHE A 628 8.81 -39.87 6.00
CA PHE A 628 7.58 -39.41 6.64
C PHE A 628 7.86 -38.75 8.01
N GLY A 629 7.18 -37.64 8.29
CA GLY A 629 7.27 -36.94 9.58
C GLY A 629 6.48 -37.64 10.67
N LEU A 630 6.98 -37.61 11.92
CA LEU A 630 6.26 -38.21 13.05
C LEU A 630 4.94 -37.48 13.36
N SER A 631 4.85 -36.18 13.08
CA SER A 631 3.64 -35.39 13.31
C SER A 631 2.50 -35.73 12.35
N ALA A 632 2.82 -36.31 11.18
CA ALA A 632 1.84 -36.70 10.18
C ALA A 632 1.22 -38.09 10.45
N VAL A 633 1.68 -38.81 11.49
CA VAL A 633 1.11 -40.09 11.88
C VAL A 633 -0.22 -39.88 12.61
N LYS A 634 -1.30 -40.43 12.05
CA LYS A 634 -2.65 -40.33 12.62
C LYS A 634 -2.69 -40.81 14.08
N ASN A 635 -3.36 -40.05 14.96
CA ASN A 635 -3.43 -40.26 16.41
C ASN A 635 -2.13 -39.99 17.20
N VAL A 636 -1.06 -39.51 16.57
CA VAL A 636 0.13 -39.00 17.27
C VAL A 636 -0.02 -37.48 17.37
N GLY A 637 -0.14 -36.96 18.59
CA GLY A 637 -0.20 -35.51 18.82
C GLY A 637 1.16 -34.85 18.60
N GLU A 638 1.17 -33.56 18.25
CA GLU A 638 2.42 -32.81 18.03
C GLU A 638 3.35 -32.83 19.26
N ALA A 639 2.78 -32.66 20.47
CA ALA A 639 3.55 -32.75 21.71
C ALA A 639 4.22 -34.12 21.90
N ALA A 640 3.55 -35.20 21.47
CA ALA A 640 4.12 -36.54 21.54
C ALA A 640 5.25 -36.70 20.50
N ALA A 641 5.05 -36.22 19.27
CA ALA A 641 6.08 -36.23 18.23
C ALA A 641 7.32 -35.42 18.64
N GLU A 642 7.15 -34.23 19.22
CA GLU A 642 8.27 -33.44 19.76
C GLU A 642 8.97 -34.16 20.91
N ALA A 643 8.23 -34.73 21.86
CA ALA A 643 8.81 -35.44 23.00
C ALA A 643 9.67 -36.63 22.53
N ILE A 644 9.20 -37.37 21.53
CA ILE A 644 9.95 -38.47 20.91
C ILE A 644 11.29 -37.98 20.35
N LEU A 645 11.30 -36.85 19.65
CA LEU A 645 12.50 -36.31 19.03
C LEU A 645 13.47 -35.74 20.06
N ARG A 646 12.98 -34.98 21.04
CA ARG A 646 13.79 -34.42 22.12
C ARG A 646 14.45 -35.50 22.96
N GLU A 647 13.70 -36.55 23.30
CA GLU A 647 14.25 -37.67 24.05
C GLU A 647 15.32 -38.39 23.21
N ARG A 648 15.07 -38.62 21.91
CA ARG A 648 16.08 -39.20 20.98
C ARG A 648 17.37 -38.38 20.92
N GLU A 649 17.28 -37.04 20.86
CA GLU A 649 18.46 -36.17 20.87
C GLU A 649 19.23 -36.26 22.19
N ARG A 650 18.53 -36.32 23.32
CA ARG A 650 19.14 -36.37 24.65
C ARG A 650 19.80 -37.72 24.95
N GLY A 651 19.10 -38.83 24.69
CA GLY A 651 19.54 -40.18 25.09
C GLY A 651 20.03 -41.06 23.93
N GLY A 652 20.16 -40.49 22.73
CA GLY A 652 20.58 -41.22 21.54
C GLY A 652 19.46 -42.05 20.88
N PRO A 653 19.78 -42.78 19.79
CA PRO A 653 18.80 -43.57 19.03
C PRO A 653 18.21 -44.69 19.89
N TYR A 654 16.92 -44.96 19.69
CA TYR A 654 16.20 -46.02 20.38
C TYR A 654 16.68 -47.39 19.90
N ARG A 655 16.99 -48.28 20.85
CA ARG A 655 17.60 -49.59 20.57
C ARG A 655 16.59 -50.72 20.42
N SER A 656 15.40 -50.58 21.00
CA SER A 656 14.33 -51.57 20.97
C SER A 656 12.98 -50.95 21.35
N LEU A 657 11.89 -51.69 21.16
CA LEU A 657 10.57 -51.28 21.65
C LEU A 657 10.55 -51.09 23.18
N GLY A 658 11.24 -51.95 23.94
CA GLY A 658 11.34 -51.82 25.39
C GLY A 658 12.11 -50.56 25.82
N ASP A 659 13.22 -50.24 25.14
CA ASP A 659 13.99 -49.01 25.37
C ASP A 659 13.13 -47.76 25.11
N PHE A 660 12.38 -47.75 24.01
CA PHE A 660 11.45 -46.68 23.68
C PHE A 660 10.36 -46.50 24.76
N LEU A 661 9.68 -47.58 25.15
CA LEU A 661 8.61 -47.55 26.16
C LEU A 661 9.13 -47.21 27.56
N LYS A 662 10.39 -47.55 27.88
CA LYS A 662 11.03 -47.17 29.15
C LYS A 662 11.43 -45.69 29.16
N ARG A 663 11.89 -45.13 28.05
CA ARG A 663 12.31 -43.72 27.97
C ARG A 663 11.14 -42.74 27.88
N LEU A 664 10.05 -43.12 27.22
CA LEU A 664 8.88 -42.26 27.04
C LEU A 664 7.63 -42.80 27.74
N PRO A 665 7.06 -42.06 28.71
CA PRO A 665 5.90 -42.55 29.46
C PRO A 665 4.63 -42.66 28.64
N GLU A 666 3.72 -43.54 29.05
CA GLU A 666 2.39 -43.66 28.45
C GLU A 666 1.58 -42.36 28.57
N GLN A 667 1.88 -41.54 29.59
CA GLN A 667 1.31 -40.20 29.74
C GLN A 667 1.73 -39.25 28.61
N VAL A 668 2.88 -39.50 27.96
CA VAL A 668 3.43 -38.70 26.86
C VAL A 668 3.05 -39.32 25.52
N VAL A 669 3.27 -40.63 25.36
CA VAL A 669 2.91 -41.39 24.16
C VAL A 669 1.92 -42.47 24.56
N ASN A 670 0.63 -42.14 24.51
CA ASN A 670 -0.43 -43.05 24.94
C ASN A 670 -0.52 -44.30 24.03
N ARG A 671 -1.21 -45.33 24.52
CA ARG A 671 -1.44 -46.58 23.79
C ARG A 671 -1.89 -46.38 22.34
N ARG A 672 -2.85 -45.48 22.10
CA ARG A 672 -3.41 -45.25 20.77
C ARG A 672 -2.36 -44.66 19.81
N ALA A 673 -1.51 -43.77 20.30
CA ALA A 673 -0.37 -43.24 19.55
C ALA A 673 0.66 -44.33 19.26
N LEU A 674 0.97 -45.21 20.23
CA LEU A 674 1.88 -46.34 20.06
C LEU A 674 1.40 -47.31 18.97
N GLU A 675 0.13 -47.70 19.01
CA GLU A 675 -0.47 -48.57 17.99
C GLU A 675 -0.39 -47.94 16.60
N SER A 676 -0.67 -46.64 16.49
CA SER A 676 -0.56 -45.89 15.25
C SER A 676 0.87 -45.81 14.73
N LEU A 677 1.85 -45.58 15.60
CA LEU A 677 3.27 -45.53 15.22
C LEU A 677 3.74 -46.88 14.68
N ILE A 678 3.34 -48.00 15.30
CA ILE A 678 3.65 -49.35 14.81
C ILE A 678 2.96 -49.60 13.46
N LYS A 679 1.65 -49.31 13.35
CA LYS A 679 0.89 -49.52 12.11
C LYS A 679 1.41 -48.67 10.96
N ALA A 680 1.93 -47.47 11.24
CA ALA A 680 2.53 -46.59 10.25
C ALA A 680 3.93 -47.04 9.81
N GLY A 681 4.63 -47.87 10.59
CA GLY A 681 5.98 -48.36 10.30
C GLY A 681 7.12 -47.67 11.05
N ALA A 682 6.80 -46.74 11.94
CA ALA A 682 7.81 -45.99 12.71
C ALA A 682 8.73 -46.87 13.57
N LEU A 683 8.30 -48.10 13.88
CA LEU A 683 9.00 -49.05 14.73
C LEU A 683 9.46 -50.31 13.98
N ASP A 684 9.43 -50.32 12.64
CA ASP A 684 9.79 -51.51 11.84
C ASP A 684 11.24 -51.95 12.06
N ALA A 685 12.13 -51.03 12.46
CA ALA A 685 13.50 -51.33 12.85
C ALA A 685 13.62 -52.30 14.05
N PHE A 686 12.53 -52.51 14.81
CA PHE A 686 12.52 -53.36 16.01
C PHE A 686 11.83 -54.72 15.81
N GLY A 687 11.31 -55.00 14.61
CA GLY A 687 10.76 -56.30 14.26
C GLY A 687 9.43 -56.25 13.52
N ASP A 688 8.80 -57.42 13.40
CA ASP A 688 7.51 -57.58 12.70
C ASP A 688 6.37 -56.82 13.40
N ARG A 689 5.54 -56.11 12.61
CA ARG A 689 4.47 -55.24 13.14
C ARG A 689 3.42 -56.00 13.95
N ALA A 690 3.05 -57.22 13.55
CA ALA A 690 2.06 -58.01 14.29
C ALA A 690 2.63 -58.45 15.64
N ARG A 691 3.91 -58.82 15.68
CA ARG A 691 4.63 -59.12 16.93
C ARG A 691 4.80 -57.89 17.82
N LEU A 692 5.10 -56.72 17.25
CA LEU A 692 5.23 -55.47 18.02
C LEU A 692 3.88 -55.09 18.66
N LEU A 693 2.77 -55.21 17.92
CA LEU A 693 1.43 -54.96 18.44
C LEU A 693 1.05 -55.91 19.57
N SER A 694 1.31 -57.22 19.44
CA SER A 694 1.00 -58.19 20.49
C SER A 694 1.92 -58.06 21.71
N SER A 695 3.12 -57.51 21.54
CA SER A 695 4.09 -57.28 22.61
C SER A 695 3.86 -55.98 23.39
N LEU A 696 2.96 -55.09 22.94
CA LEU A 696 2.72 -53.80 23.59
C LEU A 696 2.25 -53.97 25.04
N ASP A 697 1.27 -54.84 25.30
CA ASP A 697 0.66 -54.98 26.63
C ASP A 697 1.64 -55.51 27.69
N PRO A 698 2.38 -56.61 27.43
CA PRO A 698 3.42 -57.05 28.35
C PRO A 698 4.52 -56.00 28.56
N LEU A 699 4.95 -55.30 27.50
CA LEU A 699 6.06 -54.35 27.58
C LEU A 699 5.66 -53.02 28.25
N LEU A 700 4.42 -52.57 28.12
CA LEU A 700 3.92 -51.40 28.85
C LEU A 700 3.90 -51.67 30.36
N ARG A 701 3.45 -52.85 30.79
CA ARG A 701 3.50 -53.28 32.19
C ARG A 701 4.95 -53.32 32.69
N TRP A 702 5.82 -53.99 31.94
CA TRP A 702 7.24 -54.07 32.25
C TRP A 702 7.91 -52.68 32.34
N ALA A 703 7.58 -51.76 31.42
CA ALA A 703 8.15 -50.41 31.40
C ALA A 703 7.66 -49.54 32.58
N ALA A 704 6.43 -49.75 33.05
CA ALA A 704 5.90 -49.10 34.24
C ALA A 704 6.58 -49.60 35.53
N GLU A 705 6.96 -50.87 35.59
CA GLU A 705 7.66 -51.49 36.74
C GLU A 705 9.18 -51.24 36.73
N SER A 706 9.77 -51.01 35.55
CA SER A 706 11.23 -50.89 35.34
C SER A 706 11.75 -49.44 35.35
N ARG A 707 10.90 -48.48 35.70
CA ARG A 707 11.20 -47.06 35.94
C ARG A 707 11.25 -46.79 37.43
#